data_AF-A0A1F7XAZ9-F1
#
_entry.id   AF-A0A1F7XAZ9-F1
#
_cell.length_a   1.000
_cell.length_b   1.000
_cell.length_c   1.000
_cell.angle_alpha   90.00
_cell.angle_beta   90.00
_cell.angle_gamma   90.00
#
_symmetry.space_group_name_H-M   'P 1'
#
loop_
_entity.id
_entity.type
_entity.pdbx_description
1 polymer ?
#
loop_
_entity_poly.entity_id
_entity_poly.type
_entity_poly.pdbx_seq_one_letter_code
_entity_poly.pdbx_strand_id
1 'polypeptide(L)'
;MSIRAKGIFKIVIVFAVLISFGLYFFSKTNAVKAAISSCSASITPSDPQANVQITFNLTVTNNDSANNVMYFKVTRPHSGLTFVSNAMYPAWYVDWATESLTYRAASTPLVPGQSISPEITMNIGDIAGATGNWVVQATDDTQGANLINCEGSLSLTVTGGTDQTPPIISDLAVSGIGSSQATVSWNTDEASNSRVEYGLESEIYSLNKTDSLYTVNHSLTLTSGVASATTYYYRACSADETGNESCSSESSFTTAAVGATTAPTATRTPTSAVTTGTPTATPTPTPYVDRTPPRVTITTEFEKSYEQAPKIEGGATDNEAVTSIDYSTDGGENWLPVDEISDPETDSTDFYFIPYIFDDGNYEIKVRAIDAEANTGTSDTLILVIDRLPPRVGGNLISLGPQPLLPNEDGVIVTMAGLDMKVTLSAVGGPTQVSLFVDDEEFKLQHSDETGLWSGYINLSEKGLYQLKSQAEDGAGNITSRLLNPILVVDPGEIEDENGKAITSGEISLYTQDPLSKIWALWDGKTFYQDNPQKLKEGNYQYFLPPGNYYLEIKSSGYQTLTSQIFYLQSSTPFNASFVMKKSQGLHLGIFKLSFFQIFSQKASIKLTLPRYSKENLSESLVGEEAEDFTLATIKEESFELNDLRGEESVLSFINTWSPPAVEQVLILDKLVTDKTFPIQIISNQETASKIKIFSKRGKYESDIVVDADGELVENYNINSLPMHFFLDRKGIIRKIITGVLSKEEFNAIIDQI
;
A
#
# COMPACT_ATOMS: atom_id res chain seq x y z
N MET A 1 -4.58 23.27 85.01
CA MET A 1 -5.87 23.35 84.30
C MET A 1 -5.75 24.42 83.23
N SER A 2 -5.86 24.01 81.96
CA SER A 2 -6.22 24.74 80.73
C SER A 2 -5.48 26.06 80.41
N ILE A 3 -4.65 26.16 79.36
CA ILE A 3 -4.92 26.04 77.90
C ILE A 3 -5.99 27.03 77.41
N ARG A 4 -5.59 27.88 76.45
CA ARG A 4 -6.36 28.73 75.50
C ARG A 4 -6.15 30.25 75.65
N ALA A 5 -5.01 30.77 75.17
CA ALA A 5 -4.91 32.18 74.79
C ALA A 5 -3.71 32.54 73.87
N LYS A 6 -3.12 31.59 73.12
CA LYS A 6 -1.99 31.90 72.21
C LYS A 6 -2.23 31.55 70.74
N GLY A 7 -3.44 31.08 70.39
CA GLY A 7 -3.77 30.63 69.02
C GLY A 7 -4.40 31.67 68.10
N ILE A 8 -4.85 32.82 68.60
CA ILE A 8 -5.71 33.73 67.80
C ILE A 8 -4.94 34.95 67.25
N PHE A 9 -3.82 35.35 67.86
CA PHE A 9 -3.09 36.55 67.45
C PHE A 9 -2.08 36.33 66.31
N LYS A 10 -1.71 35.08 66.00
CA LYS A 10 -0.82 34.75 64.85
C LYS A 10 -1.58 34.52 63.54
N ILE A 11 -2.89 34.30 63.57
CA ILE A 11 -3.68 34.03 62.35
C ILE A 11 -4.09 35.33 61.64
N VAL A 12 -4.30 36.43 62.38
CA VAL A 12 -4.74 37.71 61.79
C VAL A 12 -3.60 38.43 61.03
N ILE A 13 -2.35 38.28 61.47
CA ILE A 13 -1.19 38.90 60.78
C ILE A 13 -0.77 38.10 59.54
N VAL A 14 -0.93 36.78 59.55
CA VAL A 14 -0.64 35.94 58.36
C VAL A 14 -1.70 36.12 57.28
N PHE A 15 -2.98 36.33 57.64
CA PHE A 15 -4.03 36.65 56.65
C PHE A 15 -3.92 38.07 56.06
N ALA A 16 -3.46 39.06 56.84
CA ALA A 16 -3.27 40.42 56.32
C ALA A 16 -2.08 40.52 55.35
N VAL A 17 -1.00 39.76 55.58
CA VAL A 17 0.15 39.72 54.66
C VAL A 17 -0.14 38.88 53.41
N LEU A 18 -0.96 37.83 53.51
CA LEU A 18 -1.40 37.04 52.34
C LEU A 18 -2.39 37.79 51.43
N ILE A 19 -3.18 38.72 51.95
CA ILE A 19 -4.07 39.56 51.13
C ILE A 19 -3.29 40.72 50.47
N SER A 20 -2.25 41.25 51.11
CA SER A 20 -1.38 42.27 50.50
C SER A 20 -0.36 41.70 49.51
N PHE A 21 0.08 40.44 49.64
CA PHE A 21 0.89 39.76 48.61
C PHE A 21 0.03 39.15 47.49
N GLY A 22 -1.22 38.78 47.77
CA GLY A 22 -2.20 38.33 46.76
C GLY A 22 -2.72 39.46 45.87
N LEU A 23 -2.62 40.72 46.28
CA LEU A 23 -3.02 41.89 45.48
C LEU A 23 -1.88 42.52 44.65
N TYR A 24 -0.65 41.97 44.73
CA TYR A 24 0.47 42.36 43.85
C TYR A 24 0.74 41.35 42.72
N PHE A 25 0.06 40.20 42.70
CA PHE A 25 0.16 39.18 41.65
C PHE A 25 -1.10 39.00 40.80
N PHE A 26 -2.08 39.90 40.92
CA PHE A 26 -3.05 40.14 39.85
C PHE A 26 -2.59 41.37 39.05
N SER A 27 -1.42 41.29 38.41
CA SER A 27 -1.28 41.99 37.14
C SER A 27 -2.36 41.38 36.26
N LYS A 28 -3.36 42.17 35.90
CA LYS A 28 -4.22 41.85 34.76
C LYS A 28 -3.30 41.36 33.66
N THR A 29 -3.33 40.07 33.35
CA THR A 29 -2.89 39.59 32.05
C THR A 29 -3.89 40.21 31.08
N ASN A 30 -3.64 41.47 30.72
CA ASN A 30 -4.21 42.01 29.51
C ASN A 30 -3.73 41.02 28.46
N ALA A 31 -4.67 40.31 27.83
CA ALA A 31 -4.38 39.65 26.57
C ALA A 31 -3.75 40.74 25.71
N VAL A 32 -2.44 40.65 25.49
CA VAL A 32 -1.72 41.57 24.62
C VAL A 32 -2.31 41.29 23.25
N LYS A 33 -3.25 42.09 22.77
CA LYS A 33 -3.72 41.96 21.40
C LYS A 33 -2.54 42.29 20.47
N ALA A 34 -2.52 41.74 19.25
CA ALA A 34 -1.56 42.21 18.25
C ALA A 34 -1.66 43.74 18.14
N ALA A 35 -0.51 44.40 17.99
CA ALA A 35 -0.48 45.85 17.82
C ALA A 35 -1.03 46.25 16.45
N ILE A 36 -0.95 45.37 15.45
CA ILE A 36 -1.65 45.57 14.17
C ILE A 36 -3.16 45.48 14.36
N SER A 37 -3.87 46.41 13.73
CA SER A 37 -5.32 46.55 13.83
C SER A 37 -6.07 46.13 12.57
N SER A 38 -5.40 46.09 11.41
CA SER A 38 -6.03 45.68 10.14
C SER A 38 -5.03 45.19 9.10
N CYS A 39 -5.46 44.23 8.28
CA CYS A 39 -4.78 43.78 7.07
C CYS A 39 -5.83 43.32 6.04
N SER A 40 -5.47 43.28 4.77
CA SER A 40 -6.31 42.71 3.72
C SER A 40 -5.59 41.64 2.92
N ALA A 41 -6.34 40.66 2.41
CA ALA A 41 -5.80 39.60 1.57
C ALA A 41 -6.73 39.22 0.41
N SER A 42 -6.15 38.82 -0.71
CA SER A 42 -6.89 38.28 -1.85
C SER A 42 -6.16 37.10 -2.48
N ILE A 43 -6.89 36.11 -2.98
CA ILE A 43 -6.31 34.93 -3.63
C ILE A 43 -6.99 34.65 -4.97
N THR A 44 -6.20 34.29 -5.98
CA THR A 44 -6.70 33.97 -7.33
C THR A 44 -6.00 32.74 -7.92
N PRO A 45 -6.67 31.89 -8.71
CA PRO A 45 -8.09 31.95 -9.07
C PRO A 45 -9.03 31.54 -7.92
N SER A 46 -10.28 32.00 -7.94
CA SER A 46 -11.30 31.62 -6.96
C SER A 46 -12.09 30.36 -7.38
N ASP A 47 -11.95 29.93 -8.63
CA ASP A 47 -12.76 28.88 -9.26
C ASP A 47 -11.93 27.81 -10.02
N PRO A 48 -10.89 27.23 -9.40
CA PRO A 48 -10.04 26.28 -10.09
C PRO A 48 -10.77 24.96 -10.38
N GLN A 49 -10.28 24.21 -11.37
CA GLN A 49 -10.78 22.87 -11.67
C GLN A 49 -10.32 21.83 -10.63
N ALA A 50 -11.06 20.75 -10.46
CA ALA A 50 -10.62 19.56 -9.73
C ALA A 50 -9.56 18.78 -10.53
N ASN A 51 -8.82 17.89 -9.85
CA ASN A 51 -7.84 16.98 -10.46
C ASN A 51 -6.71 17.66 -11.25
N VAL A 52 -6.36 18.91 -10.91
CA VAL A 52 -5.25 19.66 -11.52
C VAL A 52 -4.26 20.15 -10.47
N GLN A 53 -3.02 20.35 -10.90
CA GLN A 53 -2.07 21.18 -10.18
C GLN A 53 -2.26 22.64 -10.60
N ILE A 54 -2.40 23.55 -9.65
CA ILE A 54 -2.58 24.98 -9.92
C ILE A 54 -1.79 25.86 -8.96
N THR A 55 -1.36 27.01 -9.44
CA THR A 55 -0.72 28.04 -8.63
C THR A 55 -1.70 29.15 -8.29
N PHE A 56 -1.94 29.35 -7.00
CA PHE A 56 -2.70 30.48 -6.49
C PHE A 56 -1.78 31.68 -6.26
N ASN A 57 -2.22 32.86 -6.67
CA ASN A 57 -1.58 34.12 -6.35
C ASN A 57 -2.24 34.71 -5.10
N LEU A 58 -1.57 34.63 -3.96
CA LEU A 58 -2.01 35.31 -2.74
C LEU A 58 -1.43 36.73 -2.73
N THR A 59 -2.21 37.72 -2.32
CA THR A 59 -1.73 39.07 -1.99
C THR A 59 -2.11 39.39 -0.56
N VAL A 60 -1.17 39.90 0.23
CA VAL A 60 -1.39 40.35 1.63
C VAL A 60 -0.91 41.80 1.75
N THR A 61 -1.77 42.67 2.25
CA THR A 61 -1.52 44.11 2.42
C THR A 61 -1.61 44.49 3.90
N ASN A 62 -0.62 45.23 4.38
CA ASN A 62 -0.67 45.83 5.71
C ASN A 62 -1.46 47.14 5.66
N ASN A 63 -2.68 47.13 6.22
CA ASN A 63 -3.56 48.30 6.28
C ASN A 63 -3.44 49.05 7.62
N ASP A 64 -2.59 48.57 8.54
CA ASP A 64 -2.32 49.28 9.77
C ASP A 64 -1.58 50.60 9.49
N SER A 65 -1.81 51.60 10.33
CA SER A 65 -1.24 52.94 10.14
C SER A 65 0.11 53.15 10.84
N ALA A 66 0.51 52.24 11.73
CA ALA A 66 1.66 52.44 12.62
C ALA A 66 2.55 51.20 12.80
N ASN A 67 2.01 50.00 12.67
CA ASN A 67 2.69 48.75 13.03
C ASN A 67 3.02 47.92 11.78
N ASN A 68 4.15 47.22 11.83
CA ASN A 68 4.59 46.34 10.74
C ASN A 68 4.03 44.93 10.96
N VAL A 69 3.69 44.26 9.87
CA VAL A 69 3.41 42.82 9.90
C VAL A 69 4.75 42.08 9.83
N MET A 70 5.02 41.29 10.87
CA MET A 70 6.23 40.46 10.99
C MET A 70 5.95 38.99 10.65
N TYR A 71 4.69 38.59 10.68
CA TYR A 71 4.25 37.22 10.54
C TYR A 71 2.87 37.18 9.89
N PHE A 72 2.65 36.23 8.97
CA PHE A 72 1.29 35.87 8.55
C PHE A 72 1.15 34.37 8.27
N LYS A 73 -0.05 33.85 8.50
CA LYS A 73 -0.43 32.45 8.33
C LYS A 73 -1.57 32.34 7.33
N VAL A 74 -1.46 31.38 6.42
CA VAL A 74 -2.43 31.09 5.37
C VAL A 74 -2.94 29.66 5.59
N THR A 75 -4.22 29.47 5.82
CA THR A 75 -4.83 28.16 6.07
C THR A 75 -5.74 27.81 4.90
N ARG A 76 -5.60 26.59 4.37
CA ARG A 76 -6.38 26.11 3.22
C ARG A 76 -7.85 25.86 3.62
N PRO A 77 -8.82 26.07 2.70
CA PRO A 77 -10.23 25.86 2.98
C PRO A 77 -10.68 24.39 2.99
N HIS A 78 -9.91 23.49 2.36
CA HIS A 78 -10.30 22.08 2.19
C HIS A 78 -9.08 21.15 2.23
N SER A 79 -9.23 19.94 2.78
CA SER A 79 -8.16 18.95 2.91
C SER A 79 -7.67 18.40 1.57
N GLY A 80 -8.55 18.36 0.56
CA GLY A 80 -8.23 17.96 -0.82
C GLY A 80 -7.37 18.96 -1.62
N LEU A 81 -7.03 20.12 -1.04
CA LEU A 81 -6.03 21.03 -1.61
C LEU A 81 -4.69 20.72 -0.95
N THR A 82 -3.76 20.08 -1.64
CA THR A 82 -2.47 19.67 -1.07
C THR A 82 -1.34 20.55 -1.59
N PHE A 83 -0.48 21.05 -0.70
CA PHE A 83 0.62 21.94 -1.08
C PHE A 83 1.67 21.19 -1.92
N VAL A 84 2.16 21.80 -3.00
CA VAL A 84 3.20 21.21 -3.87
C VAL A 84 4.51 22.01 -3.75
N SER A 85 5.37 21.58 -2.82
CA SER A 85 6.76 22.03 -2.65
C SER A 85 7.00 23.54 -2.48
N ASN A 86 8.27 23.88 -2.22
CA ASN A 86 8.72 24.99 -1.38
C ASN A 86 8.58 26.39 -2.02
N ALA A 87 7.46 27.07 -1.79
CA ALA A 87 7.33 28.51 -1.99
C ALA A 87 8.32 29.28 -1.09
N MET A 88 9.51 29.57 -1.62
CA MET A 88 10.41 30.54 -1.00
C MET A 88 9.99 31.94 -1.43
N TYR A 89 9.70 32.81 -0.46
CA TYR A 89 9.46 34.23 -0.74
C TYR A 89 10.67 35.05 -0.28
N PRO A 90 11.26 35.92 -1.12
CA PRO A 90 12.44 36.70 -0.76
C PRO A 90 12.25 37.45 0.57
N ALA A 91 13.22 37.32 1.47
CA ALA A 91 13.25 37.93 2.80
C ALA A 91 12.17 37.47 3.81
N TRP A 92 11.48 36.36 3.54
CA TRP A 92 10.57 35.69 4.47
C TRP A 92 10.90 34.20 4.60
N TYR A 93 11.00 33.71 5.82
CA TYR A 93 11.06 32.28 6.11
C TYR A 93 9.65 31.70 5.98
N VAL A 94 9.54 30.52 5.36
CA VAL A 94 8.26 29.85 5.13
C VAL A 94 8.27 28.48 5.81
N ASP A 95 7.36 28.27 6.76
CA ASP A 95 7.16 26.98 7.42
C ASP A 95 5.87 26.33 6.93
N TRP A 96 5.92 25.02 6.72
CA TRP A 96 4.85 24.23 6.14
C TRP A 96 4.24 23.34 7.20
N ALA A 97 2.92 23.32 7.26
CA ALA A 97 2.14 22.35 8.00
C ALA A 97 1.06 21.78 7.07
N THR A 98 0.50 20.62 7.43
CA THR A 98 -0.50 19.92 6.62
C THR A 98 -1.66 20.82 6.18
N GLU A 99 -2.06 21.79 7.00
CA GLU A 99 -3.24 22.64 6.76
C GLU A 99 -2.92 24.11 6.49
N SER A 100 -1.66 24.55 6.65
CA SER A 100 -1.33 25.96 6.59
C SER A 100 0.12 26.25 6.22
N LEU A 101 0.35 27.41 5.62
CA LEU A 101 1.66 28.03 5.43
C LEU A 101 1.86 29.18 6.39
N THR A 102 3.04 29.27 6.96
CA THR A 102 3.43 30.36 7.85
C THR A 102 4.61 31.11 7.25
N TYR A 103 4.49 32.42 7.18
CA TYR A 103 5.52 33.32 6.66
C TYR A 103 6.02 34.21 7.80
N ARG A 104 7.34 34.21 8.02
CA ARG A 104 8.02 35.01 9.05
C ARG A 104 9.06 35.92 8.44
N ALA A 105 9.01 37.21 8.73
CA ALA A 105 9.95 38.18 8.18
C ALA A 105 11.39 37.84 8.63
N ALA A 106 12.29 37.62 7.68
CA ALA A 106 13.69 37.29 7.97
C ALA A 106 14.51 38.54 8.31
N SER A 107 14.28 39.64 7.59
CA SER A 107 14.99 40.91 7.77
C SER A 107 14.18 42.14 7.35
N THR A 108 13.22 42.01 6.44
CA THR A 108 12.37 43.12 5.97
C THR A 108 10.90 42.86 6.29
N PRO A 109 10.32 43.58 7.25
CA PRO A 109 8.92 43.40 7.60
C PRO A 109 7.99 44.10 6.62
N LEU A 110 6.71 43.71 6.62
CA LEU A 110 5.70 44.34 5.78
C LEU A 110 5.18 45.61 6.48
N VAL A 111 5.73 46.76 6.09
CA VAL A 111 5.40 48.06 6.68
C VAL A 111 4.02 48.58 6.24
N PRO A 112 3.40 49.52 6.98
CA PRO A 112 2.14 50.17 6.61
C PRO A 112 2.02 50.56 5.13
N GLY A 113 0.93 50.14 4.49
CA GLY A 113 0.60 50.45 3.09
C GLY A 113 1.34 49.61 2.03
N GLN A 114 2.18 48.65 2.44
CA GLN A 114 2.83 47.72 1.51
C GLN A 114 2.03 46.44 1.32
N SER A 115 2.27 45.80 0.17
CA SER A 115 1.73 44.47 -0.16
C SER A 115 2.85 43.51 -0.54
N ILE A 116 2.64 42.23 -0.25
CA ILE A 116 3.43 41.12 -0.77
C ILE A 116 2.51 40.16 -1.50
N SER A 117 3.04 39.49 -2.51
CA SER A 117 2.26 38.56 -3.34
C SER A 117 2.96 37.21 -3.53
N PRO A 118 2.93 36.30 -2.54
CA PRO A 118 3.49 34.97 -2.71
C PRO A 118 2.61 34.09 -3.62
N GLU A 119 3.27 33.24 -4.40
CA GLU A 119 2.63 32.17 -5.18
C GLU A 119 2.53 30.89 -4.33
N ILE A 120 1.39 30.22 -4.39
CA ILE A 120 1.09 28.99 -3.64
C ILE A 120 0.65 27.92 -4.63
N THR A 121 1.53 26.98 -4.96
CA THR A 121 1.20 25.84 -5.82
C THR A 121 0.58 24.71 -5.02
N MET A 122 -0.54 24.19 -5.50
CA MET A 122 -1.28 23.09 -4.87
C MET A 122 -1.76 22.08 -5.90
N ASN A 123 -1.88 20.82 -5.49
CA ASN A 123 -2.70 19.83 -6.18
C ASN A 123 -4.12 19.90 -5.63
N ILE A 124 -5.10 19.98 -6.53
CA ILE A 124 -6.51 19.86 -6.19
C ILE A 124 -6.92 18.42 -6.50
N GLY A 125 -7.28 17.66 -5.47
CA GLY A 125 -7.80 16.30 -5.64
C GLY A 125 -9.22 16.29 -6.21
N ASP A 126 -9.88 15.13 -6.13
CA ASP A 126 -11.25 14.97 -6.61
C ASP A 126 -12.27 15.57 -5.62
N ILE A 127 -12.36 16.89 -5.65
CA ILE A 127 -13.22 17.68 -4.75
C ILE A 127 -14.10 18.66 -5.52
N ALA A 128 -14.53 18.27 -6.73
CA ALA A 128 -15.44 19.06 -7.55
C ALA A 128 -16.69 19.49 -6.74
N GLY A 129 -17.05 20.76 -6.81
CA GLY A 129 -18.16 21.35 -6.04
C GLY A 129 -17.79 21.77 -4.61
N ALA A 130 -16.56 21.50 -4.13
CA ALA A 130 -16.13 21.98 -2.82
C ALA A 130 -16.07 23.51 -2.76
N THR A 131 -16.66 24.09 -1.72
CA THR A 131 -16.65 25.53 -1.46
C THR A 131 -16.02 25.82 -0.11
N GLY A 132 -15.33 26.95 0.03
CA GLY A 132 -14.74 27.38 1.30
C GLY A 132 -14.00 28.70 1.19
N ASN A 133 -13.52 29.21 2.32
CA ASN A 133 -12.71 30.44 2.36
C ASN A 133 -11.32 30.13 2.89
N TRP A 134 -10.30 30.63 2.20
CA TRP A 134 -8.96 30.70 2.75
C TRP A 134 -8.96 31.57 4.01
N VAL A 135 -8.21 31.17 5.02
CA VAL A 135 -8.05 31.97 6.24
C VAL A 135 -6.65 32.54 6.27
N VAL A 136 -6.54 33.86 6.11
CA VAL A 136 -5.27 34.59 6.20
C VAL A 136 -5.26 35.39 7.49
N GLN A 137 -4.23 35.20 8.30
CA GLN A 137 -4.07 35.89 9.57
C GLN A 137 -2.69 36.53 9.69
N ALA A 138 -2.57 37.68 10.33
CA ALA A 138 -1.31 38.41 10.48
C ALA A 138 -1.05 38.86 11.92
N THR A 139 0.20 39.16 12.25
CA THR A 139 0.61 39.80 13.52
C THR A 139 1.92 40.59 13.37
N ASP A 140 2.18 41.52 14.29
CA ASP A 140 3.46 42.19 14.50
C ASP A 140 4.46 41.36 15.31
N ASP A 141 4.06 40.21 15.84
CA ASP A 141 4.95 39.30 16.56
C ASP A 141 5.67 38.31 15.63
N THR A 142 7.00 38.21 15.75
CA THR A 142 7.82 37.32 14.91
C THR A 142 7.55 35.82 15.10
N GLN A 143 6.91 35.42 16.21
CA GLN A 143 6.59 34.02 16.53
C GLN A 143 5.09 33.70 16.32
N GLY A 144 4.30 34.63 15.81
CA GLY A 144 2.89 34.38 15.47
C GLY A 144 1.90 34.56 16.62
N ALA A 145 2.27 35.25 17.71
CA ALA A 145 1.33 35.53 18.79
C ALA A 145 0.23 36.54 18.38
N ASN A 146 -0.98 36.35 18.89
CA ASN A 146 -2.11 37.30 18.83
C ASN A 146 -2.64 37.66 17.43
N LEU A 147 -2.67 36.69 16.53
CA LEU A 147 -3.14 36.83 15.15
C LEU A 147 -4.49 37.56 15.00
N ILE A 148 -4.57 38.45 14.00
CA ILE A 148 -5.81 39.03 13.49
C ILE A 148 -6.14 38.46 12.11
N ASN A 149 -7.41 38.35 11.76
CA ASN A 149 -7.82 37.92 10.42
C ASN A 149 -7.70 39.08 9.42
N CYS A 150 -7.12 38.82 8.25
CA CYS A 150 -7.14 39.76 7.15
C CYS A 150 -8.46 39.64 6.38
N GLU A 151 -9.00 40.76 5.93
CA GLU A 151 -10.25 40.82 5.17
C GLU A 151 -10.00 40.83 3.65
N GLY A 152 -10.94 40.35 2.85
CA GLY A 152 -10.88 40.47 1.39
C GLY A 152 -11.38 39.23 0.63
N SER A 153 -10.94 39.10 -0.61
CA SER A 153 -11.44 38.08 -1.55
C SER A 153 -10.71 36.75 -1.37
N LEU A 154 -11.24 35.91 -0.48
CA LEU A 154 -10.63 34.64 -0.07
C LEU A 154 -11.47 33.40 -0.39
N SER A 155 -12.57 33.55 -1.14
CA SER A 155 -13.48 32.46 -1.50
C SER A 155 -12.90 31.52 -2.56
N LEU A 156 -13.19 30.24 -2.40
CA LEU A 156 -12.86 29.17 -3.32
C LEU A 156 -14.11 28.36 -3.67
N THR A 157 -14.27 28.02 -4.95
CA THR A 157 -15.27 27.07 -5.46
C THR A 157 -14.61 26.17 -6.50
N VAL A 158 -14.41 24.90 -6.19
CA VAL A 158 -13.78 23.97 -7.14
C VAL A 158 -14.80 23.52 -8.18
N THR A 159 -14.43 23.58 -9.46
CA THR A 159 -15.29 23.21 -10.60
C THR A 159 -14.85 21.87 -11.22
N GLY A 160 -15.78 21.13 -11.84
CA GLY A 160 -15.57 19.72 -12.24
C GLY A 160 -14.78 19.55 -13.54
N GLY A 161 -13.78 18.66 -13.53
CA GLY A 161 -13.09 18.17 -14.72
C GLY A 161 -13.88 17.06 -15.41
N THR A 162 -13.86 17.01 -16.73
CA THR A 162 -14.36 15.85 -17.50
C THR A 162 -13.38 14.69 -17.33
N ASP A 163 -13.90 13.46 -17.33
CA ASP A 163 -13.09 12.27 -17.46
C ASP A 163 -12.24 12.35 -18.75
N GLN A 164 -10.97 11.96 -18.65
CA GLN A 164 -10.02 11.91 -19.77
C GLN A 164 -9.34 10.54 -19.88
N THR A 165 -9.67 9.60 -19.00
CA THR A 165 -9.13 8.25 -19.09
C THR A 165 -10.02 7.44 -20.03
N PRO A 166 -9.45 6.82 -21.09
CA PRO A 166 -10.18 5.83 -21.86
C PRO A 166 -10.38 4.55 -21.05
N PRO A 167 -11.44 3.78 -21.35
CA PRO A 167 -11.68 2.50 -20.69
C PRO A 167 -10.54 1.52 -20.98
N ILE A 168 -10.15 0.71 -20.01
CA ILE A 168 -9.15 -0.34 -20.16
C ILE A 168 -9.85 -1.64 -20.54
N ILE A 169 -9.56 -2.16 -21.73
CA ILE A 169 -10.13 -3.43 -22.21
C ILE A 169 -9.34 -4.62 -21.63
N SER A 170 -10.07 -5.61 -21.11
CA SER A 170 -9.55 -6.88 -20.56
C SER A 170 -10.39 -8.07 -21.02
N ASP A 171 -9.92 -9.30 -20.78
CA ASP A 171 -10.64 -10.56 -21.01
C ASP A 171 -11.18 -10.77 -22.44
N LEU A 172 -10.41 -10.34 -23.46
CA LEU A 172 -10.80 -10.49 -24.85
C LEU A 172 -10.83 -11.98 -25.26
N ALA A 173 -12.01 -12.48 -25.62
CA ALA A 173 -12.21 -13.87 -26.02
C ALA A 173 -13.15 -14.02 -27.22
N VAL A 174 -13.01 -15.14 -27.96
CA VAL A 174 -13.93 -15.56 -29.02
C VAL A 174 -14.59 -16.88 -28.65
N SER A 175 -15.91 -16.94 -28.79
CA SER A 175 -16.73 -18.12 -28.58
C SER A 175 -17.77 -18.29 -29.70
N GLY A 176 -18.57 -19.36 -29.66
CA GLY A 176 -19.70 -19.54 -30.59
C GLY A 176 -19.33 -19.59 -32.07
N ILE A 177 -18.12 -20.06 -32.40
CA ILE A 177 -17.57 -20.08 -33.77
C ILE A 177 -18.34 -21.09 -34.63
N GLY A 178 -19.15 -20.58 -35.55
CA GLY A 178 -19.88 -21.36 -36.55
C GLY A 178 -19.36 -21.14 -37.96
N SER A 179 -20.07 -21.67 -38.96
CA SER A 179 -19.71 -21.49 -40.37
C SER A 179 -20.04 -20.09 -40.93
N SER A 180 -20.82 -19.29 -40.20
CA SER A 180 -21.23 -17.94 -40.60
C SER A 180 -21.37 -16.99 -39.41
N GLN A 181 -20.79 -17.33 -38.25
CA GLN A 181 -20.83 -16.48 -37.07
C GLN A 181 -19.64 -16.73 -36.13
N ALA A 182 -19.35 -15.76 -35.29
CA ALA A 182 -18.51 -15.88 -34.10
C ALA A 182 -18.92 -14.80 -33.08
N THR A 183 -18.75 -15.06 -31.80
CA THR A 183 -19.06 -14.10 -30.73
C THR A 183 -17.77 -13.62 -30.09
N VAL A 184 -17.61 -12.31 -29.98
CA VAL A 184 -16.46 -11.67 -29.33
C VAL A 184 -16.92 -11.03 -28.03
N SER A 185 -16.24 -11.32 -26.92
CA SER A 185 -16.54 -10.77 -25.59
C SER A 185 -15.29 -10.17 -24.95
N TRP A 186 -15.49 -9.13 -24.12
CA TRP A 186 -14.43 -8.45 -23.37
C TRP A 186 -15.04 -7.62 -22.22
N ASN A 187 -14.20 -7.16 -21.30
CA ASN A 187 -14.58 -6.32 -20.17
C ASN A 187 -13.89 -4.94 -20.24
N THR A 188 -14.48 -3.94 -19.59
CA THR A 188 -13.87 -2.63 -19.33
C THR A 188 -13.92 -2.25 -17.86
N ASP A 189 -12.91 -1.50 -17.39
CA ASP A 189 -12.82 -1.00 -16.01
C ASP A 189 -13.83 0.13 -15.69
N GLU A 190 -14.44 0.72 -16.72
CA GLU A 190 -15.51 1.71 -16.62
C GLU A 190 -16.61 1.48 -17.66
N ALA A 191 -17.79 2.07 -17.46
CA ALA A 191 -18.93 1.86 -18.35
C ALA A 191 -18.68 2.49 -19.73
N SER A 192 -18.64 1.65 -20.75
CA SER A 192 -18.28 2.02 -22.11
C SER A 192 -19.22 1.39 -23.15
N ASN A 193 -19.22 1.91 -24.38
CA ASN A 193 -19.96 1.29 -25.49
C ASN A 193 -19.21 0.07 -26.03
N SER A 194 -19.85 -0.73 -26.89
CA SER A 194 -19.25 -1.96 -27.43
C SER A 194 -19.01 -1.83 -28.94
N ARG A 195 -17.78 -2.01 -29.43
CA ARG A 195 -17.49 -2.09 -30.87
C ARG A 195 -16.50 -3.21 -31.18
N VAL A 196 -16.76 -4.02 -32.19
CA VAL A 196 -15.80 -5.00 -32.73
C VAL A 196 -15.54 -4.67 -34.19
N GLU A 197 -14.27 -4.50 -34.53
CA GLU A 197 -13.79 -4.29 -35.90
C GLU A 197 -13.10 -5.57 -36.38
N TYR A 198 -13.41 -6.04 -37.59
CA TYR A 198 -12.88 -7.30 -38.11
C TYR A 198 -12.68 -7.29 -39.63
N GLY A 199 -11.78 -8.14 -40.13
CA GLY A 199 -11.40 -8.21 -41.55
C GLY A 199 -10.62 -9.48 -41.90
N LEU A 200 -10.27 -9.64 -43.17
CA LEU A 200 -9.55 -10.82 -43.70
C LEU A 200 -8.02 -10.65 -43.69
N GLU A 201 -7.54 -9.43 -43.49
CA GLU A 201 -6.14 -9.07 -43.49
C GLU A 201 -5.80 -8.45 -42.13
N SER A 202 -4.68 -8.88 -41.55
CA SER A 202 -4.15 -8.31 -40.29
C SER A 202 -3.97 -6.79 -40.44
N GLU A 203 -4.37 -6.06 -39.40
CA GLU A 203 -4.44 -4.60 -39.29
C GLU A 203 -5.43 -3.90 -40.26
N ILE A 204 -6.21 -4.65 -41.05
CA ILE A 204 -7.18 -4.10 -42.03
C ILE A 204 -8.59 -4.62 -41.73
N TYR A 205 -9.33 -3.85 -40.94
CA TYR A 205 -10.71 -4.17 -40.54
C TYR A 205 -11.74 -3.51 -41.47
N SER A 206 -12.29 -4.27 -42.41
CA SER A 206 -13.26 -3.77 -43.39
C SER A 206 -14.73 -3.86 -42.92
N LEU A 207 -14.96 -4.51 -41.78
CA LEU A 207 -16.28 -4.72 -41.18
C LEU A 207 -16.26 -4.31 -39.71
N ASN A 208 -17.42 -3.93 -39.17
CA ASN A 208 -17.59 -3.70 -37.74
C ASN A 208 -19.00 -4.04 -37.26
N LYS A 209 -19.14 -4.19 -35.95
CA LYS A 209 -20.41 -4.32 -35.22
C LYS A 209 -20.32 -3.43 -33.97
N THR A 210 -21.39 -2.69 -33.67
CA THR A 210 -21.43 -1.77 -32.52
C THR A 210 -22.73 -1.93 -31.73
N ASP A 211 -22.64 -1.73 -30.43
CA ASP A 211 -23.74 -1.47 -29.50
C ASP A 211 -23.43 -0.18 -28.71
N SER A 212 -24.41 0.72 -28.61
CA SER A 212 -24.26 2.03 -27.98
C SER A 212 -24.57 2.05 -26.47
N LEU A 213 -24.99 0.92 -25.89
CA LEU A 213 -25.23 0.83 -24.45
C LEU A 213 -23.92 0.85 -23.67
N TYR A 214 -23.85 1.71 -22.64
CA TYR A 214 -22.71 1.79 -21.74
C TYR A 214 -22.79 0.66 -20.70
N THR A 215 -21.81 -0.24 -20.75
CA THR A 215 -21.68 -1.42 -19.88
C THR A 215 -20.20 -1.66 -19.59
N VAL A 216 -19.90 -2.48 -18.59
CA VAL A 216 -18.54 -2.94 -18.25
C VAL A 216 -18.24 -4.34 -18.78
N ASN A 217 -19.28 -5.09 -19.16
CA ASN A 217 -19.17 -6.41 -19.78
C ASN A 217 -19.77 -6.35 -21.19
N HIS A 218 -18.98 -6.72 -22.19
CA HIS A 218 -19.31 -6.57 -23.61
C HIS A 218 -19.38 -7.93 -24.30
N SER A 219 -20.35 -8.10 -25.19
CA SER A 219 -20.47 -9.29 -26.04
C SER A 219 -21.17 -8.95 -27.36
N LEU A 220 -20.51 -9.21 -28.48
CA LEU A 220 -21.05 -8.98 -29.83
C LEU A 220 -20.92 -10.22 -30.71
N THR A 221 -22.06 -10.73 -31.18
CA THR A 221 -22.10 -11.80 -32.19
C THR A 221 -21.97 -11.22 -33.60
N LEU A 222 -20.88 -11.59 -34.28
CA LEU A 222 -20.55 -11.23 -35.65
C LEU A 222 -21.25 -12.18 -36.62
N THR A 223 -22.13 -11.66 -37.48
CA THR A 223 -22.86 -12.46 -38.49
C THR A 223 -22.76 -11.88 -39.90
N SER A 224 -22.36 -10.61 -40.04
CA SER A 224 -22.30 -9.91 -41.33
C SER A 224 -20.95 -10.09 -41.99
N GLY A 225 -20.90 -10.54 -43.24
CA GLY A 225 -19.62 -10.68 -43.96
C GLY A 225 -18.67 -11.76 -43.41
N VAL A 226 -19.17 -12.64 -42.55
CA VAL A 226 -18.47 -13.81 -41.99
C VAL A 226 -18.73 -15.03 -42.87
N ALA A 227 -17.73 -15.44 -43.66
CA ALA A 227 -17.76 -16.60 -44.53
C ALA A 227 -17.15 -17.81 -43.82
N SER A 228 -17.52 -19.02 -44.24
CA SER A 228 -17.03 -20.28 -43.66
C SER A 228 -15.58 -20.59 -44.00
N ALA A 229 -14.90 -21.43 -43.20
CA ALA A 229 -13.50 -21.81 -43.38
C ALA A 229 -12.56 -20.62 -43.64
N THR A 230 -12.85 -19.49 -43.01
CA THR A 230 -12.18 -18.22 -43.26
C THR A 230 -11.63 -17.66 -41.96
N THR A 231 -10.35 -17.27 -41.97
CA THR A 231 -9.73 -16.58 -40.84
C THR A 231 -10.07 -15.10 -40.89
N TYR A 232 -10.53 -14.59 -39.76
CA TYR A 232 -10.78 -13.17 -39.53
C TYR A 232 -9.85 -12.66 -38.45
N TYR A 233 -9.27 -11.49 -38.68
CA TYR A 233 -8.55 -10.70 -37.70
C TYR A 233 -9.51 -9.66 -37.13
N TYR A 234 -9.47 -9.43 -35.82
CA TYR A 234 -10.40 -8.54 -35.15
C TYR A 234 -9.75 -7.82 -33.96
N ARG A 235 -10.35 -6.69 -33.58
CA ARG A 235 -10.10 -5.99 -32.31
C ARG A 235 -11.41 -5.49 -31.70
N ALA A 236 -11.47 -5.44 -30.38
CA ALA A 236 -12.55 -4.78 -29.67
C ALA A 236 -12.16 -3.32 -29.39
N CYS A 237 -13.13 -2.42 -29.45
CA CYS A 237 -13.00 -1.01 -29.12
C CYS A 237 -14.17 -0.59 -28.24
N SER A 238 -13.89 0.28 -27.28
CA SER A 238 -14.85 0.75 -26.28
C SER A 238 -14.60 2.23 -26.01
N ALA A 239 -15.69 3.02 -25.95
CA ALA A 239 -15.64 4.43 -25.60
C ALA A 239 -16.60 4.75 -24.46
N ASP A 240 -16.16 5.56 -23.51
CA ASP A 240 -16.97 6.03 -22.38
C ASP A 240 -18.04 7.07 -22.79
N GLU A 241 -18.85 7.53 -21.84
CA GLU A 241 -19.89 8.55 -22.09
C GLU A 241 -19.31 9.92 -22.48
N THR A 242 -18.06 10.20 -22.11
CA THR A 242 -17.33 11.42 -22.45
C THR A 242 -16.58 11.34 -23.79
N GLY A 243 -16.57 10.17 -24.43
CA GLY A 243 -15.97 9.91 -25.72
C GLY A 243 -14.49 9.49 -25.69
N ASN A 244 -13.92 9.16 -24.53
CA ASN A 244 -12.58 8.59 -24.48
C ASN A 244 -12.64 7.14 -24.98
N GLU A 245 -11.86 6.81 -26.01
CA GLU A 245 -11.91 5.50 -26.70
C GLU A 245 -10.59 4.75 -26.57
N SER A 246 -10.68 3.45 -26.32
CA SER A 246 -9.55 2.50 -26.42
C SER A 246 -9.93 1.32 -27.32
N CYS A 247 -8.91 0.60 -27.82
CA CYS A 247 -9.09 -0.65 -28.52
C CYS A 247 -8.08 -1.70 -28.00
N SER A 248 -8.47 -2.97 -28.04
CA SER A 248 -7.60 -4.11 -27.73
C SER A 248 -6.50 -4.28 -28.78
N SER A 249 -5.51 -5.11 -28.45
CA SER A 249 -4.63 -5.70 -29.46
C SER A 249 -5.43 -6.55 -30.46
N GLU A 250 -4.86 -6.77 -31.65
CA GLU A 250 -5.46 -7.64 -32.65
C GLU A 250 -5.44 -9.10 -32.16
N SER A 251 -6.52 -9.81 -32.44
CA SER A 251 -6.62 -11.26 -32.30
C SER A 251 -7.27 -11.84 -33.57
N SER A 252 -7.34 -13.16 -33.68
CA SER A 252 -7.93 -13.81 -34.85
C SER A 252 -8.75 -15.04 -34.50
N PHE A 253 -9.72 -15.37 -35.35
CA PHE A 253 -10.47 -16.62 -35.28
C PHE A 253 -10.70 -17.18 -36.68
N THR A 254 -10.88 -18.50 -36.79
CA THR A 254 -11.20 -19.17 -38.07
C THR A 254 -12.58 -19.80 -37.99
N THR A 255 -13.47 -19.41 -38.89
CA THR A 255 -14.83 -19.97 -38.96
C THR A 255 -14.83 -21.43 -39.41
N ALA A 256 -15.83 -22.19 -38.97
CA ALA A 256 -15.99 -23.58 -39.39
C ALA A 256 -16.26 -23.67 -40.91
N ALA A 257 -15.86 -24.76 -41.56
CA ALA A 257 -16.14 -24.99 -42.98
C ALA A 257 -17.65 -25.24 -43.23
N VAL A 258 -18.16 -24.81 -44.40
CA VAL A 258 -19.52 -25.19 -44.84
C VAL A 258 -19.56 -26.72 -44.92
N GLY A 259 -20.32 -27.34 -44.03
CA GLY A 259 -20.51 -28.79 -43.97
C GLY A 259 -19.57 -29.55 -43.03
N ALA A 260 -18.71 -28.88 -42.24
CA ALA A 260 -18.13 -29.51 -41.05
C ALA A 260 -19.25 -29.64 -39.99
N THR A 261 -19.77 -30.86 -39.81
CA THR A 261 -20.81 -31.16 -38.81
C THR A 261 -20.15 -31.70 -37.55
N THR A 262 -20.17 -30.94 -36.45
CA THR A 262 -20.73 -31.47 -35.19
C THR A 262 -22.23 -31.31 -35.34
N ALA A 263 -22.98 -32.41 -35.41
CA ALA A 263 -24.40 -32.41 -35.76
C ALA A 263 -25.22 -31.60 -34.72
N PRO A 264 -26.11 -30.70 -35.20
CA PRO A 264 -27.49 -31.12 -35.40
C PRO A 264 -28.05 -30.81 -36.81
N THR A 265 -28.97 -31.69 -37.19
CA THR A 265 -30.23 -31.51 -37.94
C THR A 265 -30.32 -30.50 -39.10
N ALA A 266 -30.59 -31.03 -40.30
CA ALA A 266 -31.54 -30.40 -41.22
C ALA A 266 -32.30 -31.41 -42.11
N THR A 267 -33.59 -31.45 -41.83
CA THR A 267 -34.77 -31.71 -42.66
C THR A 267 -34.59 -31.65 -44.18
N ARG A 268 -35.03 -32.70 -44.89
CA ARG A 268 -35.20 -32.73 -46.36
C ARG A 268 -36.57 -32.18 -46.75
N THR A 269 -36.61 -31.26 -47.71
CA THR A 269 -37.80 -30.93 -48.53
C THR A 269 -37.91 -31.88 -49.73
N PRO A 270 -39.12 -32.11 -50.27
CA PRO A 270 -39.27 -32.35 -51.70
C PRO A 270 -40.26 -31.38 -52.34
N THR A 271 -39.96 -30.96 -53.58
CA THR A 271 -40.87 -30.17 -54.43
C THR A 271 -41.29 -30.99 -55.66
N SER A 272 -42.62 -31.15 -55.84
CA SER A 272 -43.38 -30.96 -57.10
C SER A 272 -44.48 -32.01 -57.32
N ALA A 273 -45.75 -31.58 -57.34
CA ALA A 273 -46.67 -31.80 -58.47
C ALA A 273 -48.00 -31.05 -58.27
N VAL A 274 -48.48 -30.46 -59.37
CA VAL A 274 -49.72 -29.71 -59.57
C VAL A 274 -50.97 -30.59 -59.42
N THR A 275 -52.09 -30.07 -58.88
CA THR A 275 -53.43 -29.95 -59.53
C THR A 275 -54.50 -29.40 -58.56
N THR A 276 -55.41 -28.62 -59.14
CA THR A 276 -56.50 -27.76 -58.64
C THR A 276 -57.58 -28.35 -57.71
N GLY A 277 -58.10 -27.52 -56.79
CA GLY A 277 -59.49 -27.61 -56.27
C GLY A 277 -59.72 -27.05 -54.86
N THR A 278 -60.32 -25.87 -54.73
CA THR A 278 -61.10 -25.40 -53.55
C THR A 278 -62.40 -26.22 -53.45
N PRO A 279 -63.10 -26.43 -52.29
CA PRO A 279 -63.20 -25.54 -51.11
C PRO A 279 -63.43 -26.14 -49.69
N THR A 280 -63.44 -25.24 -48.69
CA THR A 280 -64.19 -25.25 -47.39
C THR A 280 -63.65 -26.01 -46.17
N ALA A 281 -63.63 -25.29 -45.05
CA ALA A 281 -62.99 -25.56 -43.75
C ALA A 281 -63.70 -26.57 -42.83
N THR A 282 -62.91 -27.23 -41.98
CA THR A 282 -63.32 -27.89 -40.73
C THR A 282 -62.29 -27.54 -39.64
N PRO A 283 -62.68 -27.09 -38.43
CA PRO A 283 -61.73 -26.68 -37.40
C PRO A 283 -60.95 -27.89 -36.88
N THR A 284 -59.62 -27.82 -36.99
CA THR A 284 -58.68 -28.73 -36.30
C THR A 284 -58.46 -28.18 -34.89
N PRO A 285 -58.42 -29.00 -33.82
CA PRO A 285 -58.13 -28.53 -32.47
C PRO A 285 -56.80 -27.77 -32.47
N THR A 286 -56.78 -26.60 -31.83
CA THR A 286 -55.56 -25.85 -31.55
C THR A 286 -54.56 -26.75 -30.82
N PRO A 287 -53.28 -26.81 -31.22
CA PRO A 287 -52.27 -27.57 -30.51
C PRO A 287 -52.19 -27.12 -29.05
N TYR A 288 -52.04 -28.08 -28.14
CA TYR A 288 -51.73 -27.81 -26.75
C TYR A 288 -50.37 -27.11 -26.72
N VAL A 289 -50.29 -25.93 -26.11
CA VAL A 289 -49.03 -25.20 -25.95
C VAL A 289 -48.55 -25.51 -24.54
N ASP A 290 -47.42 -26.20 -24.41
CA ASP A 290 -46.82 -26.42 -23.11
C ASP A 290 -46.35 -25.08 -22.52
N ARG A 291 -46.64 -24.90 -21.24
CA ARG A 291 -46.27 -23.72 -20.44
C ARG A 291 -45.55 -24.13 -19.16
N THR A 292 -45.26 -25.43 -19.02
CA THR A 292 -44.62 -26.00 -17.84
C THR A 292 -43.12 -25.86 -18.04
N PRO A 293 -42.40 -25.14 -17.17
CA PRO A 293 -40.96 -25.08 -17.26
C PRO A 293 -40.34 -26.45 -16.94
N PRO A 294 -39.22 -26.81 -17.58
CA PRO A 294 -38.44 -27.98 -17.21
C PRO A 294 -38.03 -27.97 -15.73
N ARG A 295 -37.79 -29.14 -15.14
CA ARG A 295 -37.18 -29.27 -13.82
C ARG A 295 -35.72 -29.66 -13.97
N VAL A 296 -34.83 -28.94 -13.28
CA VAL A 296 -33.38 -29.18 -13.31
C VAL A 296 -32.89 -29.55 -11.91
N THR A 297 -31.94 -30.48 -11.81
CA THR A 297 -31.29 -30.85 -10.55
C THR A 297 -29.82 -31.11 -10.79
N ILE A 298 -28.96 -30.54 -9.95
CA ILE A 298 -27.53 -30.85 -9.91
C ILE A 298 -27.33 -31.98 -8.89
N THR A 299 -26.58 -33.01 -9.26
CA THR A 299 -26.32 -34.21 -8.44
C THR A 299 -24.94 -34.22 -7.80
N THR A 300 -24.00 -33.41 -8.30
CA THR A 300 -22.68 -33.22 -7.70
C THR A 300 -22.79 -32.52 -6.33
N GLU A 301 -22.11 -33.05 -5.33
CA GLU A 301 -22.06 -32.48 -3.97
C GLU A 301 -20.81 -31.57 -3.80
N PHE A 302 -21.01 -30.37 -3.26
CA PHE A 302 -19.96 -29.38 -2.99
C PHE A 302 -19.54 -29.37 -1.51
N GLU A 303 -19.14 -30.53 -0.97
CA GLU A 303 -18.82 -30.65 0.47
C GLU A 303 -17.44 -30.12 0.88
N LYS A 304 -16.59 -29.73 -0.09
CA LYS A 304 -15.22 -29.25 0.14
C LYS A 304 -14.77 -28.25 -0.93
N SER A 305 -13.68 -27.53 -0.67
CA SER A 305 -12.97 -26.71 -1.65
C SER A 305 -12.20 -27.56 -2.66
N TYR A 306 -11.93 -27.00 -3.84
CA TYR A 306 -11.24 -27.68 -4.93
C TYR A 306 -10.08 -26.86 -5.51
N GLU A 307 -8.93 -27.49 -5.78
CA GLU A 307 -7.80 -26.86 -6.51
C GLU A 307 -8.10 -26.63 -8.00
N GLN A 308 -9.09 -27.33 -8.55
CA GLN A 308 -9.57 -27.18 -9.92
C GLN A 308 -11.05 -27.51 -9.95
N ALA A 309 -11.80 -26.87 -10.85
CA ALA A 309 -13.21 -27.14 -11.01
C ALA A 309 -13.51 -28.64 -11.20
N PRO A 310 -14.36 -29.26 -10.36
CA PRO A 310 -14.73 -30.66 -10.55
C PRO A 310 -15.68 -30.80 -11.74
N LYS A 311 -15.84 -32.05 -12.22
CA LYS A 311 -16.94 -32.40 -13.11
C LYS A 311 -18.27 -32.23 -12.38
N ILE A 312 -19.15 -31.40 -12.91
CA ILE A 312 -20.50 -31.14 -12.39
C ILE A 312 -21.52 -31.90 -13.24
N GLU A 313 -22.35 -32.71 -12.60
CA GLU A 313 -23.30 -33.62 -13.22
C GLU A 313 -24.71 -33.37 -12.67
N GLY A 314 -25.73 -33.52 -13.51
CA GLY A 314 -27.11 -33.36 -13.13
C GLY A 314 -28.09 -33.91 -14.16
N GLY A 315 -29.38 -33.71 -13.90
CA GLY A 315 -30.46 -34.13 -14.77
C GLY A 315 -31.50 -33.03 -14.99
N ALA A 316 -32.14 -33.07 -16.14
CA ALA A 316 -33.26 -32.21 -16.50
C ALA A 316 -34.43 -33.05 -17.01
N THR A 317 -35.64 -32.73 -16.56
CA THR A 317 -36.88 -33.44 -16.94
C THR A 317 -37.96 -32.45 -17.35
N ASP A 318 -38.73 -32.79 -18.37
CA ASP A 318 -39.87 -32.02 -18.86
C ASP A 318 -41.06 -32.94 -19.21
N ASN A 319 -42.24 -32.40 -19.51
CA ASN A 319 -43.39 -33.20 -19.94
C ASN A 319 -43.30 -33.64 -21.41
N GLU A 320 -42.59 -32.88 -22.24
CA GLU A 320 -42.37 -33.21 -23.66
C GLU A 320 -40.90 -33.43 -23.97
N ALA A 321 -40.07 -32.38 -23.91
CA ALA A 321 -38.66 -32.49 -24.25
C ALA A 321 -37.82 -31.33 -23.72
N VAL A 322 -36.60 -31.65 -23.26
CA VAL A 322 -35.56 -30.65 -22.96
C VAL A 322 -34.74 -30.38 -24.22
N THR A 323 -34.71 -29.12 -24.67
CA THR A 323 -34.04 -28.69 -25.91
C THR A 323 -32.59 -28.26 -25.67
N SER A 324 -32.34 -27.49 -24.61
CA SER A 324 -30.98 -27.05 -24.26
C SER A 324 -30.78 -26.94 -22.77
N ILE A 325 -29.52 -27.07 -22.35
CA ILE A 325 -29.10 -26.93 -20.96
C ILE A 325 -27.87 -26.02 -20.93
N ASP A 326 -27.96 -24.95 -20.16
CA ASP A 326 -26.87 -24.01 -19.94
C ASP A 326 -26.52 -23.97 -18.45
N TYR A 327 -25.25 -23.73 -18.12
CA TYR A 327 -24.79 -23.45 -16.78
C TYR A 327 -24.32 -22.00 -16.63
N SER A 328 -24.23 -21.54 -15.39
CA SER A 328 -23.71 -20.24 -14.98
C SER A 328 -22.77 -20.45 -13.80
N THR A 329 -21.71 -19.64 -13.73
CA THR A 329 -20.75 -19.59 -12.61
C THR A 329 -20.89 -18.32 -11.75
N ASP A 330 -21.85 -17.46 -12.09
CA ASP A 330 -22.04 -16.12 -11.53
C ASP A 330 -23.51 -15.86 -11.11
N GLY A 331 -24.21 -16.91 -10.68
CA GLY A 331 -25.56 -16.77 -10.11
C GLY A 331 -26.67 -16.57 -11.15
N GLY A 332 -26.34 -16.71 -12.44
CA GLY A 332 -27.26 -16.61 -13.56
C GLY A 332 -27.17 -15.31 -14.36
N GLU A 333 -26.12 -14.51 -14.16
CA GLU A 333 -25.85 -13.30 -14.94
C GLU A 333 -25.35 -13.68 -16.35
N ASN A 334 -24.42 -14.64 -16.44
CA ASN A 334 -23.92 -15.20 -17.69
C ASN A 334 -24.23 -16.70 -17.80
N TRP A 335 -24.50 -17.17 -19.03
CA TRP A 335 -24.89 -18.55 -19.31
C TRP A 335 -24.03 -19.15 -20.42
N LEU A 336 -23.46 -20.31 -20.16
CA LEU A 336 -22.64 -21.10 -21.07
C LEU A 336 -23.29 -22.47 -21.32
N PRO A 337 -23.20 -23.04 -22.52
CA PRO A 337 -23.72 -24.38 -22.76
C PRO A 337 -22.96 -25.43 -21.94
N VAL A 338 -23.65 -26.47 -21.46
CA VAL A 338 -22.99 -27.62 -20.84
C VAL A 338 -22.12 -28.38 -21.84
N ASP A 339 -21.10 -29.10 -21.36
CA ASP A 339 -20.16 -29.83 -22.24
C ASP A 339 -20.84 -31.00 -22.95
N GLU A 340 -21.74 -31.71 -22.25
CA GLU A 340 -22.46 -32.85 -22.81
C GLU A 340 -23.88 -32.98 -22.26
N ILE A 341 -24.79 -33.42 -23.13
CA ILE A 341 -26.16 -33.83 -22.82
C ILE A 341 -26.30 -35.26 -23.35
N SER A 342 -26.64 -36.22 -22.48
CA SER A 342 -26.57 -37.65 -22.83
C SER A 342 -27.65 -38.08 -23.84
N ASP A 343 -28.89 -37.60 -23.71
CA ASP A 343 -30.01 -37.94 -24.59
C ASP A 343 -30.87 -36.68 -24.89
N PRO A 344 -30.41 -35.78 -25.78
CA PRO A 344 -31.08 -34.51 -26.06
C PRO A 344 -32.47 -34.71 -26.71
N GLU A 345 -33.35 -33.72 -26.57
CA GLU A 345 -34.73 -33.71 -27.11
C GLU A 345 -35.63 -34.84 -26.53
N THR A 346 -35.34 -35.29 -25.30
CA THR A 346 -36.16 -36.26 -24.55
C THR A 346 -36.80 -35.62 -23.32
N ASP A 347 -37.81 -36.29 -22.75
CA ASP A 347 -38.53 -35.88 -21.53
C ASP A 347 -37.66 -35.99 -20.27
N SER A 348 -36.51 -36.66 -20.35
CA SER A 348 -35.54 -36.80 -19.26
C SER A 348 -34.14 -37.00 -19.82
N THR A 349 -33.22 -36.09 -19.52
CA THR A 349 -31.81 -36.18 -19.94
C THR A 349 -30.86 -35.87 -18.78
N ASP A 350 -29.70 -36.51 -18.81
CA ASP A 350 -28.56 -36.17 -17.97
C ASP A 350 -27.63 -35.20 -18.70
N PHE A 351 -26.85 -34.43 -17.94
CA PHE A 351 -25.84 -33.52 -18.46
C PHE A 351 -24.59 -33.51 -17.58
N TYR A 352 -23.47 -33.07 -18.16
CA TYR A 352 -22.31 -32.66 -17.38
C TYR A 352 -21.55 -31.49 -17.99
N PHE A 353 -20.76 -30.81 -17.16
CA PHE A 353 -19.80 -29.80 -17.58
C PHE A 353 -18.64 -29.68 -16.59
N ILE A 354 -17.51 -29.11 -17.04
CA ILE A 354 -16.39 -28.68 -16.20
C ILE A 354 -16.23 -27.16 -16.39
N PRO A 355 -16.58 -26.33 -15.40
CA PRO A 355 -16.48 -24.89 -15.56
C PRO A 355 -15.01 -24.45 -15.64
N TYR A 356 -14.70 -23.58 -16.60
CA TYR A 356 -13.36 -22.99 -16.75
C TYR A 356 -13.15 -21.90 -15.72
N ILE A 357 -12.48 -22.25 -14.61
CA ILE A 357 -12.21 -21.33 -13.51
C ILE A 357 -10.70 -21.29 -13.27
N PHE A 358 -10.11 -20.10 -13.37
CA PHE A 358 -8.69 -19.85 -13.24
C PHE A 358 -8.36 -18.94 -12.05
N ASP A 359 -9.26 -18.75 -11.10
CA ASP A 359 -9.05 -17.92 -9.93
C ASP A 359 -9.56 -18.61 -8.67
N ASP A 360 -8.96 -18.27 -7.52
CA ASP A 360 -9.47 -18.66 -6.22
C ASP A 360 -10.75 -17.86 -5.95
N GLY A 361 -11.78 -18.51 -5.43
CA GLY A 361 -13.03 -17.81 -5.16
C GLY A 361 -14.25 -18.69 -4.94
N ASN A 362 -15.35 -18.02 -4.66
CA ASN A 362 -16.66 -18.64 -4.49
C ASN A 362 -17.50 -18.34 -5.73
N TYR A 363 -17.89 -19.40 -6.44
CA TYR A 363 -18.63 -19.33 -7.69
C TYR A 363 -20.06 -19.82 -7.47
N GLU A 364 -21.04 -19.00 -7.85
CA GLU A 364 -22.46 -19.33 -7.75
C GLU A 364 -22.89 -20.15 -8.98
N ILE A 365 -22.90 -21.47 -8.82
CA ILE A 365 -23.28 -22.40 -9.88
C ILE A 365 -24.80 -22.50 -9.99
N LYS A 366 -25.30 -22.27 -11.21
CA LYS A 366 -26.70 -22.55 -11.58
C LYS A 366 -26.76 -23.26 -12.91
N VAL A 367 -27.80 -24.05 -13.11
CA VAL A 367 -28.12 -24.67 -14.40
C VAL A 367 -29.54 -24.32 -14.77
N ARG A 368 -29.77 -24.04 -16.05
CA ARG A 368 -31.11 -23.86 -16.62
C ARG A 368 -31.33 -24.84 -17.75
N ALA A 369 -32.57 -25.28 -17.90
CA ALA A 369 -33.04 -26.07 -19.03
C ALA A 369 -34.17 -25.35 -19.74
N ILE A 370 -34.16 -25.43 -21.07
CA ILE A 370 -35.11 -24.74 -21.96
C ILE A 370 -35.80 -25.80 -22.82
N ASP A 371 -37.13 -25.74 -22.91
CA ASP A 371 -37.94 -26.61 -23.77
C ASP A 371 -38.12 -26.04 -25.20
N ALA A 372 -38.87 -26.73 -26.06
CA ALA A 372 -39.10 -26.30 -27.44
C ALA A 372 -39.97 -25.02 -27.55
N GLU A 373 -40.82 -24.78 -26.56
CA GLU A 373 -41.69 -23.62 -26.41
C GLU A 373 -41.00 -22.42 -25.73
N ALA A 374 -39.71 -22.57 -25.39
CA ALA A 374 -38.86 -21.62 -24.70
C ALA A 374 -39.26 -21.33 -23.23
N ASN A 375 -40.00 -22.23 -22.57
CA ASN A 375 -40.13 -22.19 -21.12
C ASN A 375 -38.78 -22.57 -20.47
N THR A 376 -38.41 -21.87 -19.40
CA THR A 376 -37.10 -22.03 -18.76
C THR A 376 -37.26 -22.45 -17.31
N GLY A 377 -36.67 -23.60 -16.97
CA GLY A 377 -36.51 -24.07 -15.60
C GLY A 377 -35.10 -23.85 -15.09
N THR A 378 -34.93 -23.48 -13.83
CA THR A 378 -33.61 -23.25 -13.21
C THR A 378 -33.42 -24.13 -11.98
N SER A 379 -32.17 -24.55 -11.74
CA SER A 379 -31.77 -25.21 -10.50
C SER A 379 -31.70 -24.23 -9.32
N ASP A 380 -31.58 -24.77 -8.12
CA ASP A 380 -31.08 -24.01 -6.96
C ASP A 380 -29.65 -23.53 -7.23
N THR A 381 -29.25 -22.45 -6.55
CA THR A 381 -27.86 -21.96 -6.57
C THR A 381 -26.99 -22.79 -5.63
N LEU A 382 -25.87 -23.29 -6.14
CA LEU A 382 -24.84 -23.98 -5.37
C LEU A 382 -23.56 -23.15 -5.35
N ILE A 383 -22.79 -23.21 -4.26
CA ILE A 383 -21.52 -22.48 -4.15
C ILE A 383 -20.38 -23.46 -4.39
N LEU A 384 -19.63 -23.28 -5.49
CA LEU A 384 -18.38 -23.96 -5.76
C LEU A 384 -17.23 -23.11 -5.20
N VAL A 385 -16.45 -23.66 -4.27
CA VAL A 385 -15.27 -23.00 -3.71
C VAL A 385 -14.03 -23.52 -4.44
N ILE A 386 -13.34 -22.63 -5.16
CA ILE A 386 -12.03 -22.90 -5.76
C ILE A 386 -10.94 -22.30 -4.87
N ASP A 387 -9.99 -23.13 -4.48
CA ASP A 387 -8.86 -22.77 -3.63
C ASP A 387 -7.63 -23.51 -4.14
N ARG A 388 -6.85 -22.84 -4.98
CA ARG A 388 -5.74 -23.45 -5.72
C ARG A 388 -4.41 -23.21 -5.05
N LEU A 389 -4.28 -22.07 -4.38
CA LEU A 389 -3.05 -21.64 -3.75
C LEU A 389 -3.20 -21.73 -2.23
N PRO A 390 -2.54 -22.69 -1.54
CA PRO A 390 -2.53 -22.68 -0.08
C PRO A 390 -1.94 -21.36 0.42
N PRO A 391 -2.29 -20.91 1.63
CA PRO A 391 -1.93 -19.59 2.09
C PRO A 391 -0.41 -19.49 2.20
N ARG A 392 0.21 -18.45 1.65
CA ARG A 392 1.67 -18.27 1.67
C ARG A 392 2.03 -16.94 2.28
N VAL A 393 2.82 -16.97 3.36
CA VAL A 393 3.34 -15.77 4.01
C VAL A 393 4.67 -15.37 3.39
N GLY A 394 4.71 -14.19 2.76
CA GLY A 394 5.90 -13.69 2.06
C GLY A 394 6.73 -12.71 2.88
N GLY A 395 6.97 -11.53 2.30
CA GLY A 395 7.85 -10.53 2.88
C GLY A 395 7.35 -10.03 4.24
N ASN A 396 8.29 -9.79 5.15
CA ASN A 396 8.02 -9.17 6.44
C ASN A 396 8.67 -7.78 6.54
N LEU A 397 8.10 -6.97 7.43
CA LEU A 397 8.69 -5.72 7.89
C LEU A 397 8.45 -5.61 9.39
N ILE A 398 9.53 -5.42 10.14
CA ILE A 398 9.46 -5.09 11.56
C ILE A 398 9.84 -3.63 11.71
N SER A 399 9.06 -2.84 12.45
CA SER A 399 9.34 -1.42 12.64
C SER A 399 9.15 -0.95 14.09
N LEU A 400 9.92 0.08 14.46
CA LEU A 400 9.75 0.87 15.67
C LEU A 400 9.23 2.25 15.26
N GLY A 401 7.91 2.45 15.34
CA GLY A 401 7.28 3.62 14.76
C GLY A 401 7.54 3.71 13.26
N PRO A 402 8.03 4.84 12.74
CA PRO A 402 8.33 5.00 11.32
C PRO A 402 9.66 4.32 10.91
N GLN A 403 10.43 3.78 11.86
CA GLN A 403 11.77 3.26 11.59
C GLN A 403 11.74 1.76 11.28
N PRO A 404 12.07 1.32 10.05
CA PRO A 404 12.22 -0.09 9.75
C PRO A 404 13.43 -0.68 10.49
N LEU A 405 13.27 -1.88 11.04
CA LEU A 405 14.33 -2.68 11.62
C LEU A 405 14.88 -3.62 10.55
N LEU A 406 16.07 -3.30 10.06
CA LEU A 406 16.72 -4.10 9.04
C LEU A 406 17.58 -5.20 9.70
N PRO A 407 17.59 -6.40 9.12
CA PRO A 407 18.51 -7.44 9.57
C PRO A 407 19.96 -7.05 9.30
N ASN A 408 20.89 -7.58 10.10
CA ASN A 408 22.32 -7.46 9.86
C ASN A 408 22.81 -8.46 8.78
N GLU A 409 24.12 -8.51 8.54
CA GLU A 409 24.75 -9.44 7.56
C GLU A 409 24.47 -10.93 7.83
N ASP A 410 24.05 -11.29 9.04
CA ASP A 410 23.68 -12.65 9.45
C ASP A 410 22.17 -12.89 9.37
N GLY A 411 21.37 -11.93 8.88
CA GLY A 411 19.92 -12.05 8.78
C GLY A 411 19.17 -11.81 10.10
N VAL A 412 19.87 -11.33 11.14
CA VAL A 412 19.32 -11.11 12.49
C VAL A 412 18.89 -9.67 12.68
N ILE A 413 17.65 -9.47 13.14
CA ILE A 413 17.15 -8.16 13.54
C ILE A 413 17.59 -7.88 14.98
N VAL A 414 18.28 -6.77 15.24
CA VAL A 414 18.74 -6.42 16.59
C VAL A 414 17.88 -5.29 17.15
N THR A 415 17.35 -5.49 18.35
CA THR A 415 16.50 -4.51 19.06
C THR A 415 16.80 -4.51 20.57
N MET A 416 16.08 -3.69 21.35
CA MET A 416 16.19 -3.63 22.81
C MET A 416 14.95 -4.17 23.51
N ALA A 417 15.13 -4.64 24.73
CA ALA A 417 14.07 -5.17 25.55
C ALA A 417 12.94 -4.16 25.81
N GLY A 418 11.69 -4.62 25.78
CA GLY A 418 10.52 -3.87 26.18
C GLY A 418 9.98 -2.85 25.17
N LEU A 419 10.50 -2.85 23.93
CA LEU A 419 9.99 -1.98 22.86
C LEU A 419 8.83 -2.63 22.11
N ASP A 420 7.77 -1.85 21.86
CA ASP A 420 6.65 -2.26 21.01
C ASP A 420 7.06 -2.22 19.54
N MET A 421 7.20 -3.40 18.94
CA MET A 421 7.57 -3.56 17.54
C MET A 421 6.32 -3.90 16.72
N LYS A 422 6.06 -3.14 15.66
CA LYS A 422 5.04 -3.50 14.68
C LYS A 422 5.62 -4.52 13.71
N VAL A 423 4.95 -5.65 13.55
CA VAL A 423 5.24 -6.65 12.52
C VAL A 423 4.18 -6.52 11.43
N THR A 424 4.62 -6.44 10.17
CA THR A 424 3.76 -6.38 8.99
C THR A 424 4.19 -7.47 8.01
N LEU A 425 3.26 -8.28 7.53
CA LEU A 425 3.49 -9.41 6.64
C LEU A 425 2.60 -9.29 5.39
N SER A 426 3.13 -9.67 4.23
CA SER A 426 2.31 -9.98 3.06
C SER A 426 1.89 -11.45 3.07
N ALA A 427 0.71 -11.74 2.53
CA ALA A 427 0.29 -13.10 2.29
C ALA A 427 -0.63 -13.20 1.07
N VAL A 428 -0.58 -14.35 0.39
CA VAL A 428 -1.43 -14.71 -0.76
C VAL A 428 -2.04 -16.09 -0.52
N GLY A 429 -2.93 -16.57 -1.40
CA GLY A 429 -3.66 -17.82 -1.18
C GLY A 429 -4.80 -17.66 -0.16
N GLY A 430 -5.45 -16.49 -0.17
CA GLY A 430 -6.67 -16.22 0.61
C GLY A 430 -6.66 -16.58 2.10
N PRO A 431 -5.60 -16.29 2.89
CA PRO A 431 -5.61 -16.60 4.31
C PRO A 431 -6.76 -15.88 5.01
N THR A 432 -7.48 -16.59 5.86
CA THR A 432 -8.50 -16.02 6.75
C THR A 432 -7.92 -15.65 8.11
N GLN A 433 -6.78 -16.24 8.46
CA GLN A 433 -6.01 -15.93 9.66
C GLN A 433 -4.51 -16.00 9.38
N VAL A 434 -3.76 -15.02 9.90
CA VAL A 434 -2.31 -15.09 10.02
C VAL A 434 -1.91 -14.85 11.47
N SER A 435 -1.14 -15.79 12.03
CA SER A 435 -0.60 -15.72 13.39
C SER A 435 0.93 -15.69 13.36
N LEU A 436 1.51 -14.93 14.29
CA LEU A 436 2.93 -14.91 14.56
C LEU A 436 3.20 -15.64 15.87
N PHE A 437 4.16 -16.54 15.86
CA PHE A 437 4.65 -17.24 17.04
C PHE A 437 6.03 -16.70 17.40
N VAL A 438 6.19 -16.35 18.67
CA VAL A 438 7.49 -16.09 19.28
C VAL A 438 7.67 -17.13 20.37
N ASP A 439 8.60 -18.06 20.14
CA ASP A 439 8.72 -19.29 20.93
C ASP A 439 7.37 -20.05 20.97
N ASP A 440 6.73 -20.16 22.15
CA ASP A 440 5.44 -20.83 22.36
C ASP A 440 4.23 -19.87 22.41
N GLU A 441 4.44 -18.56 22.30
CA GLU A 441 3.38 -17.55 22.41
C GLU A 441 2.81 -17.17 21.03
N GLU A 442 1.49 -17.19 20.89
CA GLU A 442 0.77 -16.83 19.66
C GLU A 442 0.28 -15.37 19.70
N PHE A 443 0.59 -14.62 18.64
CA PHE A 443 0.14 -13.28 18.37
C PHE A 443 -0.66 -13.26 17.06
N LYS A 444 -1.98 -13.10 17.15
CA LYS A 444 -2.83 -12.98 15.96
C LYS A 444 -2.65 -11.63 15.28
N LEU A 445 -2.48 -11.64 13.96
CA LEU A 445 -2.35 -10.42 13.17
C LEU A 445 -3.70 -9.97 12.63
N GLN A 446 -3.82 -8.68 12.34
CA GLN A 446 -5.00 -8.06 11.75
C GLN A 446 -4.79 -7.83 10.26
N HIS A 447 -5.77 -8.25 9.46
CA HIS A 447 -5.81 -7.96 8.02
C HIS A 447 -6.22 -6.51 7.77
N SER A 448 -5.64 -5.89 6.74
CA SER A 448 -6.01 -4.58 6.24
C SER A 448 -6.56 -4.72 4.82
N ASP A 449 -7.86 -4.54 4.65
CA ASP A 449 -8.52 -4.64 3.33
C ASP A 449 -8.03 -3.58 2.34
N GLU A 450 -7.54 -2.43 2.84
CA GLU A 450 -6.97 -1.37 2.02
C GLU A 450 -5.60 -1.75 1.40
N THR A 451 -4.78 -2.48 2.16
CA THR A 451 -3.39 -2.76 1.76
C THR A 451 -3.14 -4.22 1.37
N GLY A 452 -4.03 -5.14 1.77
CA GLY A 452 -3.84 -6.59 1.69
C GLY A 452 -2.80 -7.13 2.67
N LEU A 453 -2.34 -6.32 3.63
CA LEU A 453 -1.27 -6.69 4.56
C LEU A 453 -1.82 -7.12 5.92
N TRP A 454 -1.08 -7.99 6.58
CA TRP A 454 -1.34 -8.45 7.94
C TRP A 454 -0.41 -7.74 8.91
N SER A 455 -0.93 -7.19 10.01
CA SER A 455 -0.06 -6.53 11.00
C SER A 455 -0.48 -6.70 12.44
N GLY A 456 0.49 -6.61 13.34
CA GLY A 456 0.30 -6.72 14.78
C GLY A 456 1.49 -6.16 15.54
N TYR A 457 1.44 -6.21 16.87
CA TYR A 457 2.52 -5.74 17.73
C TYR A 457 3.06 -6.89 18.58
N ILE A 458 4.38 -6.93 18.72
CA ILE A 458 5.07 -7.79 19.68
C ILE A 458 5.92 -6.95 20.62
N ASN A 459 6.06 -7.40 21.86
CA ASN A 459 6.93 -6.77 22.86
C ASN A 459 7.77 -7.86 23.53
N LEU A 460 9.08 -7.81 23.34
CA LEU A 460 10.01 -8.79 23.89
C LEU A 460 10.74 -8.17 25.07
N SER A 461 10.35 -8.56 26.29
CA SER A 461 10.80 -7.91 27.52
C SER A 461 12.13 -8.43 28.09
N GLU A 462 12.59 -9.60 27.65
CA GLU A 462 13.83 -10.20 28.13
C GLU A 462 14.90 -10.23 27.04
N LYS A 463 16.18 -10.23 27.45
CA LYS A 463 17.27 -10.42 26.51
C LYS A 463 17.28 -11.85 25.99
N GLY A 464 17.57 -12.00 24.71
CA GLY A 464 17.59 -13.32 24.10
C GLY A 464 17.58 -13.26 22.59
N LEU A 465 17.84 -14.41 21.98
CA LEU A 465 17.59 -14.64 20.57
C LEU A 465 16.23 -15.32 20.46
N TYR A 466 15.30 -14.65 19.80
CA TYR A 466 13.94 -15.12 19.62
C TYR A 466 13.75 -15.55 18.16
N GLN A 467 13.29 -16.78 17.96
CA GLN A 467 12.94 -17.25 16.63
C GLN A 467 11.47 -16.93 16.35
N LEU A 468 11.21 -16.23 15.26
CA LEU A 468 9.86 -15.90 14.82
C LEU A 468 9.39 -16.96 13.83
N LYS A 469 8.11 -17.34 13.95
CA LYS A 469 7.45 -18.24 13.00
C LYS A 469 6.08 -17.67 12.64
N SER A 470 5.78 -17.49 11.36
CA SER A 470 4.43 -17.23 10.92
C SER A 470 3.67 -18.52 10.66
N GLN A 471 2.36 -18.47 10.82
CA GLN A 471 1.41 -19.50 10.41
C GLN A 471 0.21 -18.82 9.75
N ALA A 472 -0.25 -19.38 8.63
CA ALA A 472 -1.44 -18.89 7.94
C ALA A 472 -2.43 -20.03 7.73
N GLU A 473 -3.71 -19.72 7.85
CA GLU A 473 -4.84 -20.63 7.62
C GLU A 473 -5.84 -19.96 6.69
N ASP A 474 -6.28 -20.66 5.65
CA ASP A 474 -7.28 -20.18 4.68
C ASP A 474 -8.70 -20.66 5.02
N GLY A 475 -9.66 -20.34 4.16
CA GLY A 475 -11.07 -20.74 4.34
C GLY A 475 -11.33 -22.24 4.11
N ALA A 476 -10.41 -22.95 3.44
CA ALA A 476 -10.48 -24.39 3.21
C ALA A 476 -9.83 -25.22 4.33
N GLY A 477 -9.14 -24.55 5.26
CA GLY A 477 -8.43 -25.18 6.38
C GLY A 477 -7.01 -25.63 6.03
N ASN A 478 -6.44 -25.17 4.90
CA ASN A 478 -5.02 -25.40 4.64
C ASN A 478 -4.20 -24.53 5.59
N ILE A 479 -3.17 -25.13 6.18
CA ILE A 479 -2.28 -24.45 7.13
C ILE A 479 -0.85 -24.52 6.62
N THR A 480 -0.21 -23.36 6.49
CA THR A 480 1.22 -23.25 6.19
C THR A 480 1.96 -22.58 7.34
N SER A 481 3.26 -22.81 7.44
CA SER A 481 4.08 -22.21 8.49
C SER A 481 5.48 -21.93 7.99
N ARG A 482 6.06 -20.82 8.43
CA ARG A 482 7.34 -20.35 7.92
C ARG A 482 8.16 -19.65 8.99
N LEU A 483 9.47 -19.87 8.98
CA LEU A 483 10.39 -19.13 9.85
C LEU A 483 10.64 -17.73 9.28
N LEU A 484 10.60 -16.73 10.15
CA LEU A 484 10.98 -15.35 9.83
C LEU A 484 12.37 -15.03 10.40
N ASN A 485 12.88 -13.82 10.16
CA ASN A 485 14.14 -13.39 10.78
C ASN A 485 14.07 -13.52 12.31
N PRO A 486 15.12 -14.04 12.95
CA PRO A 486 15.21 -14.01 14.39
C PRO A 486 15.40 -12.57 14.88
N ILE A 487 14.95 -12.31 16.10
CA ILE A 487 15.16 -11.05 16.79
C ILE A 487 16.14 -11.26 17.95
N LEU A 488 17.27 -10.56 17.91
CA LEU A 488 18.19 -10.45 19.04
C LEU A 488 17.82 -9.24 19.89
N VAL A 489 17.34 -9.51 21.08
CA VAL A 489 17.01 -8.49 22.08
C VAL A 489 18.21 -8.29 23.00
N VAL A 490 18.74 -7.07 23.05
CA VAL A 490 19.89 -6.70 23.88
C VAL A 490 19.49 -5.98 25.17
N ASP A 491 20.38 -6.07 26.17
CA ASP A 491 20.24 -5.36 27.44
C ASP A 491 20.27 -3.83 27.26
N PRO A 492 19.57 -3.07 28.13
CA PRO A 492 19.65 -1.61 28.18
C PRO A 492 21.05 -1.13 28.58
N GLY A 493 21.34 0.15 28.34
CA GLY A 493 22.58 0.77 28.81
C GLY A 493 22.55 1.06 30.30
N GLU A 494 23.68 0.88 30.97
CA GLU A 494 23.79 1.03 32.43
C GLU A 494 24.57 2.29 32.81
N ILE A 495 24.13 2.96 33.89
CA ILE A 495 24.80 4.14 34.45
C ILE A 495 25.14 3.88 35.91
N GLU A 496 26.43 3.87 36.21
CA GLU A 496 26.97 3.53 37.53
C GLU A 496 27.88 4.62 38.10
N ASP A 497 28.13 4.57 39.41
CA ASP A 497 29.18 5.34 40.05
C ASP A 497 30.56 4.66 39.98
N GLU A 498 31.60 5.36 40.42
CA GLU A 498 32.98 4.87 40.45
C GLU A 498 33.22 3.57 41.26
N ASN A 499 32.22 3.11 42.04
CA ASN A 499 32.28 1.88 42.82
C ASN A 499 31.41 0.76 42.22
N GLY A 500 30.86 0.95 41.01
CA GLY A 500 29.96 0.01 40.37
C GLY A 500 28.54 0.01 40.95
N LYS A 501 28.12 1.11 41.60
CA LYS A 501 26.76 1.24 42.11
C LYS A 501 25.87 1.95 41.09
N ALA A 502 24.77 1.32 40.69
CA ALA A 502 23.76 1.91 39.80
C ALA A 502 23.23 3.28 40.29
N ILE A 503 23.13 4.23 39.36
CA ILE A 503 22.62 5.59 39.61
C ILE A 503 21.13 5.65 39.26
N THR A 504 20.29 5.46 40.28
CA THR A 504 18.84 5.28 40.11
C THR A 504 18.02 6.56 40.04
N SER A 505 18.66 7.73 39.98
CA SER A 505 17.97 9.02 39.89
C SER A 505 18.75 9.97 39.01
N GLY A 506 18.06 10.66 38.11
CA GLY A 506 18.68 11.53 37.12
C GLY A 506 17.93 11.47 35.79
N GLU A 507 18.51 12.11 34.79
CA GLU A 507 18.04 12.11 33.42
C GLU A 507 19.21 11.92 32.45
N ILE A 508 18.94 11.24 31.35
CA ILE A 508 19.80 11.19 30.17
C ILE A 508 19.06 11.88 29.02
N SER A 509 19.75 12.78 28.35
CA SER A 509 19.24 13.58 27.25
C SER A 509 20.09 13.33 26.02
N LEU A 510 19.47 12.92 24.92
CA LEU A 510 20.14 12.72 23.64
C LEU A 510 19.88 13.92 22.71
N TYR A 511 20.93 14.37 22.03
CA TYR A 511 20.88 15.45 21.06
C TYR A 511 21.30 14.92 19.68
N THR A 512 20.60 15.37 18.64
CA THR A 512 20.90 15.08 17.23
C THR A 512 21.31 16.35 16.51
N GLN A 513 22.16 16.22 15.49
CA GLN A 513 22.50 17.31 14.60
C GLN A 513 21.66 17.25 13.33
N ASP A 514 20.96 18.33 13.01
CA ASP A 514 20.29 18.47 11.73
C ASP A 514 21.33 18.45 10.58
N PRO A 515 21.18 17.56 9.58
CA PRO A 515 22.22 17.35 8.57
C PRO A 515 22.40 18.56 7.64
N LEU A 516 21.40 19.44 7.50
CA LEU A 516 21.45 20.60 6.60
C LEU A 516 21.97 21.84 7.31
N SER A 517 21.31 22.26 8.39
CA SER A 517 21.62 23.45 9.18
C SER A 517 22.81 23.26 10.12
N LYS A 518 23.19 22.01 10.40
CA LYS A 518 24.23 21.63 11.38
C LYS A 518 23.93 22.07 12.82
N ILE A 519 22.68 22.44 13.10
CA ILE A 519 22.22 22.83 14.44
C ILE A 519 21.97 21.58 15.29
N TRP A 520 22.37 21.64 16.56
CA TRP A 520 22.08 20.60 17.53
C TRP A 520 20.73 20.86 18.21
N ALA A 521 19.87 19.86 18.21
CA ALA A 521 18.57 19.88 18.88
C ALA A 521 18.39 18.64 19.74
N LEU A 522 17.51 18.73 20.75
CA LEU A 522 17.08 17.54 21.48
C LEU A 522 16.42 16.57 20.49
N TRP A 523 16.86 15.31 20.49
CA TRP A 523 16.32 14.31 19.56
C TRP A 523 14.86 14.01 19.88
N ASP A 524 13.97 14.06 18.88
CA ASP A 524 12.54 13.81 19.08
C ASP A 524 12.24 12.30 19.16
N GLY A 525 12.49 11.72 20.34
CA GLY A 525 12.25 10.30 20.58
C GLY A 525 10.79 9.88 20.45
N LYS A 526 9.83 10.79 20.66
CA LYS A 526 8.39 10.46 20.67
C LYS A 526 7.91 9.92 19.33
N THR A 527 8.45 10.46 18.24
CA THR A 527 8.18 9.99 16.88
C THR A 527 8.61 8.53 16.67
N PHE A 528 9.53 8.02 17.50
CA PHE A 528 10.03 6.64 17.48
C PHE A 528 9.52 5.81 18.67
N TYR A 529 8.43 6.24 19.33
CA TYR A 529 7.87 5.63 20.55
C TYR A 529 8.86 5.49 21.70
N GLN A 530 9.80 6.43 21.80
CA GLN A 530 10.79 6.48 22.88
C GLN A 530 10.71 7.81 23.63
N ASP A 531 11.01 7.80 24.92
CA ASP A 531 11.13 9.04 25.67
C ASP A 531 12.50 9.69 25.42
N ASN A 532 12.53 11.02 25.32
CA ASN A 532 13.76 11.82 25.40
C ASN A 532 13.44 13.21 25.96
N PRO A 533 14.04 13.65 27.08
CA PRO A 533 14.99 12.93 27.94
C PRO A 533 14.38 11.70 28.62
N GLN A 534 15.19 10.69 28.91
CA GLN A 534 14.77 9.54 29.72
C GLN A 534 15.15 9.75 31.18
N LYS A 535 14.24 9.40 32.09
CA LYS A 535 14.55 9.31 33.52
C LYS A 535 15.22 7.99 33.81
N LEU A 536 16.28 8.02 34.62
CA LEU A 536 16.97 6.81 35.03
C LEU A 536 16.07 5.98 35.94
N LYS A 537 15.79 4.73 35.54
CA LYS A 537 15.10 3.73 36.36
C LYS A 537 16.10 2.63 36.64
N GLU A 538 16.42 2.41 37.91
CA GLU A 538 17.40 1.38 38.33
C GLU A 538 18.81 1.54 37.73
N GLY A 539 19.15 2.72 37.21
CA GLY A 539 20.43 2.98 36.53
C GLY A 539 20.40 2.70 35.02
N ASN A 540 19.28 2.25 34.49
CA ASN A 540 19.16 1.84 33.10
C ASN A 540 18.54 2.93 32.22
N TYR A 541 18.90 2.89 30.94
CA TYR A 541 18.33 3.69 29.88
C TYR A 541 18.35 2.91 28.55
N GLN A 542 17.52 3.31 27.58
CA GLN A 542 17.43 2.59 26.31
C GLN A 542 17.18 3.55 25.15
N TYR A 543 18.04 3.56 24.13
CA TYR A 543 17.80 4.32 22.92
C TYR A 543 17.99 3.46 21.67
N PHE A 544 17.03 3.45 20.77
CA PHE A 544 17.17 2.89 19.42
C PHE A 544 17.25 4.06 18.45
N LEU A 545 18.40 4.23 17.81
CA LEU A 545 18.74 5.48 17.12
C LEU A 545 18.83 5.28 15.61
N PRO A 546 18.23 6.17 14.80
CA PRO A 546 18.45 6.16 13.36
C PRO A 546 19.87 6.62 12.99
N PRO A 547 20.28 6.50 11.72
CA PRO A 547 21.54 7.06 11.24
C PRO A 547 21.62 8.56 11.49
N GLY A 548 22.77 9.05 11.95
CA GLY A 548 22.91 10.47 12.29
C GLY A 548 24.09 10.80 13.19
N ASN A 549 24.25 12.10 13.45
CA ASN A 549 25.25 12.61 14.38
C ASN A 549 24.59 12.91 15.73
N TYR A 550 25.19 12.40 16.81
CA TYR A 550 24.63 12.44 18.14
C TYR A 550 25.67 12.87 19.19
N TYR A 551 25.18 13.44 20.28
CA TYR A 551 25.85 13.42 21.58
C TYR A 551 24.80 13.30 22.68
N LEU A 552 25.21 12.88 23.88
CA LEU A 552 24.32 12.77 25.03
C LEU A 552 24.85 13.53 26.25
N GLU A 553 23.93 13.87 27.14
CA GLU A 553 24.19 14.48 28.43
C GLU A 553 23.47 13.69 29.53
N ILE A 554 24.18 13.34 30.60
CA ILE A 554 23.64 12.64 31.77
C ILE A 554 23.77 13.54 32.99
N LYS A 555 22.64 13.79 33.65
CA LYS A 555 22.55 14.61 34.86
C LYS A 555 21.97 13.80 36.01
N SER A 556 22.67 13.78 37.14
CA SER A 556 22.19 13.17 38.37
C SER A 556 22.63 13.99 39.59
N SER A 557 21.77 14.09 40.59
CA SER A 557 22.06 14.84 41.81
C SER A 557 23.20 14.18 42.59
N GLY A 558 24.22 14.97 42.96
CA GLY A 558 25.41 14.48 43.65
C GLY A 558 26.52 13.93 42.73
N TYR A 559 26.33 14.03 41.41
CA TYR A 559 27.32 13.63 40.41
C TYR A 559 27.70 14.80 39.49
N GLN A 560 28.85 14.71 38.86
CA GLN A 560 29.26 15.63 37.79
C GLN A 560 28.43 15.33 36.54
N THR A 561 27.98 16.36 35.82
CA THR A 561 27.31 16.17 34.53
C THR A 561 28.26 15.48 33.56
N LEU A 562 27.80 14.40 32.91
CA LEU A 562 28.57 13.68 31.91
C LEU A 562 28.07 14.05 30.52
N THR A 563 28.97 14.46 29.63
CA THR A 563 28.67 14.73 28.22
C THR A 563 29.52 13.82 27.34
N SER A 564 28.90 13.13 26.38
CA SER A 564 29.66 12.29 25.46
C SER A 564 30.44 13.13 24.44
N GLN A 565 31.42 12.50 23.79
CA GLN A 565 31.90 12.97 22.50
C GLN A 565 30.78 12.86 21.46
N ILE A 566 30.88 13.67 20.40
CA ILE A 566 30.03 13.52 19.22
C ILE A 566 30.38 12.18 18.55
N PHE A 567 29.36 11.45 18.13
CA PHE A 567 29.49 10.17 17.44
C PHE A 567 28.51 10.12 16.27
N TYR A 568 28.85 9.30 15.27
CA TYR A 568 28.04 9.09 14.08
C TYR A 568 27.58 7.64 13.99
N LEU A 569 26.32 7.44 13.66
CA LEU A 569 25.73 6.13 13.37
C LEU A 569 25.47 6.03 11.87
N GLN A 570 25.97 4.95 11.26
CA GLN A 570 25.77 4.65 9.84
C GLN A 570 24.42 3.97 9.58
N SER A 571 23.91 3.23 10.56
CA SER A 571 22.67 2.47 10.47
C SER A 571 21.84 2.63 11.75
N SER A 572 20.56 2.26 11.66
CA SER A 572 19.69 2.07 12.81
C SER A 572 20.36 1.16 13.84
N THR A 573 20.60 1.65 15.06
CA THR A 573 21.44 0.95 16.05
C THR A 573 20.82 1.01 17.45
N PRO A 574 20.71 -0.11 18.18
CA PRO A 574 20.42 -0.09 19.61
C PRO A 574 21.62 0.49 20.36
N PHE A 575 21.40 1.57 21.10
CA PHE A 575 22.39 2.32 21.84
C PHE A 575 22.31 2.00 23.33
N ASN A 576 23.21 1.12 23.79
CA ASN A 576 23.26 0.58 25.16
C ASN A 576 24.65 0.72 25.81
N ALA A 577 25.42 1.75 25.45
CA ALA A 577 26.76 1.96 26.00
C ALA A 577 26.73 2.27 27.52
N SER A 578 27.46 1.52 28.35
CA SER A 578 27.50 1.83 29.79
C SER A 578 28.36 3.06 30.12
N PHE A 579 27.94 3.84 31.11
CA PHE A 579 28.63 5.04 31.57
C PHE A 579 28.92 5.03 33.07
N VAL A 580 30.10 5.52 33.46
CA VAL A 580 30.49 5.68 34.87
C VAL A 580 30.57 7.17 35.22
N MET A 581 29.74 7.63 36.16
CA MET A 581 29.71 9.02 36.62
C MET A 581 30.53 9.23 37.89
N LYS A 582 31.30 10.33 37.94
CA LYS A 582 32.07 10.74 39.12
C LYS A 582 31.22 11.59 40.07
N LYS A 583 31.37 11.37 41.39
CA LYS A 583 30.70 12.20 42.39
C LYS A 583 31.10 13.68 42.28
N SER A 584 30.14 14.57 42.51
CA SER A 584 30.43 16.01 42.56
C SER A 584 31.19 16.32 43.85
N GLN A 585 32.32 17.02 43.73
CA GLN A 585 33.07 17.45 44.89
C GLN A 585 32.44 18.72 45.48
N GLY A 586 32.05 18.66 46.75
CA GLY A 586 31.52 19.80 47.51
C GLY A 586 32.45 20.20 48.65
N LEU A 587 32.44 21.48 49.02
CA LEU A 587 33.10 21.97 50.23
C LEU A 587 32.21 21.70 51.43
N HIS A 588 32.72 20.96 52.40
CA HIS A 588 32.10 20.84 53.72
C HIS A 588 32.54 22.02 54.60
N LEU A 589 31.63 22.95 54.88
CA LEU A 589 31.82 24.06 55.82
C LEU A 589 30.95 23.85 57.06
N GLY A 590 31.39 22.98 57.98
CA GLY A 590 30.63 22.62 59.17
C GLY A 590 29.33 21.88 58.83
N ILE A 591 28.19 22.37 59.32
CA ILE A 591 26.84 21.84 59.00
C ILE A 591 26.35 22.19 57.59
N PHE A 592 27.07 23.05 56.85
CA PHE A 592 26.70 23.45 55.49
C PHE A 592 27.50 22.64 54.46
N LYS A 593 26.79 21.90 53.59
CA LYS A 593 27.35 21.34 52.36
C LYS A 593 27.21 22.39 51.24
N LEU A 594 28.31 23.04 50.87
CA LEU A 594 28.38 23.80 49.62
C LEU A 594 28.75 22.83 48.50
N SER A 595 27.76 22.39 47.72
CA SER A 595 28.06 21.79 46.43
C SER A 595 28.61 22.90 45.54
N PHE A 596 29.86 22.80 45.09
CA PHE A 596 30.30 23.69 44.02
C PHE A 596 29.41 23.43 42.81
N PHE A 597 28.96 24.50 42.17
CA PHE A 597 28.15 24.47 40.96
C PHE A 597 28.73 23.47 39.94
N GLN A 598 27.87 22.92 39.07
CA GLN A 598 28.15 21.95 38.00
C GLN A 598 29.14 22.45 36.91
N ILE A 599 30.19 23.18 37.27
CA ILE A 599 31.14 23.84 36.36
C ILE A 599 32.07 22.80 35.69
N PHE A 600 32.22 21.61 36.29
CA PHE A 600 33.03 20.53 35.73
C PHE A 600 32.13 19.48 35.07
N SER A 601 32.18 19.42 33.73
CA SER A 601 31.58 18.33 32.95
C SER A 601 32.61 17.22 32.69
N GLN A 602 32.21 15.98 32.94
CA GLN A 602 32.97 14.80 32.57
C GLN A 602 32.76 14.53 31.07
N LYS A 603 33.84 14.38 30.31
CA LYS A 603 33.74 13.88 28.93
C LYS A 603 33.83 12.36 28.90
N ALA A 604 32.96 11.72 28.12
CA ALA A 604 32.98 10.27 27.89
C ALA A 604 33.15 9.95 26.40
N SER A 605 33.98 8.96 26.09
CA SER A 605 33.99 8.34 24.76
C SER A 605 32.96 7.22 24.72
N ILE A 606 32.36 7.02 23.55
CA ILE A 606 31.34 5.98 23.34
C ILE A 606 32.01 4.72 22.84
N LYS A 607 31.65 3.59 23.47
CA LYS A 607 31.97 2.26 23.00
C LYS A 607 30.66 1.49 22.84
N LEU A 608 30.21 1.35 21.60
CA LEU A 608 29.10 0.48 21.28
C LEU A 608 29.60 -0.96 21.29
N THR A 609 28.96 -1.80 22.09
CA THR A 609 29.22 -3.24 22.10
C THR A 609 27.98 -3.93 21.54
N LEU A 610 27.96 -4.16 20.24
CA LEU A 610 26.91 -4.97 19.63
C LEU A 610 27.33 -6.44 19.72
N PRO A 611 26.53 -7.31 20.36
CA PRO A 611 26.78 -8.74 20.33
C PRO A 611 26.76 -9.23 18.87
N ARG A 612 27.81 -9.97 18.48
CA ARG A 612 27.82 -10.71 17.21
C ARG A 612 27.39 -12.14 17.52
N TYR A 613 26.30 -12.58 16.91
CA TYR A 613 25.83 -13.96 17.05
C TYR A 613 26.39 -14.79 15.89
N SER A 614 26.84 -16.01 16.16
CA SER A 614 27.45 -16.85 15.13
C SER A 614 26.39 -17.44 14.20
N LYS A 615 26.72 -17.53 12.91
CA LYS A 615 25.92 -18.08 11.80
C LYS A 615 25.49 -19.54 11.96
N GLU A 616 25.94 -20.25 13.00
CA GLU A 616 25.82 -21.71 13.11
C GLU A 616 24.37 -22.23 13.29
N ASN A 617 23.37 -21.36 13.50
CA ASN A 617 21.96 -21.77 13.70
C ASN A 617 20.95 -21.08 12.74
N LEU A 618 21.40 -20.35 11.70
CA LEU A 618 20.53 -19.51 10.87
C LEU A 618 20.42 -20.01 9.43
N SER A 619 19.43 -20.87 9.19
CA SER A 619 19.00 -21.45 7.88
C SER A 619 20.10 -22.11 7.02
N GLU A 620 19.73 -23.09 6.20
CA GLU A 620 20.61 -23.56 5.13
C GLU A 620 20.89 -22.40 4.18
N SER A 621 22.15 -21.97 4.13
CA SER A 621 22.55 -20.89 3.23
C SER A 621 22.57 -21.42 1.81
N LEU A 622 21.78 -20.84 0.90
CA LEU A 622 21.80 -21.16 -0.53
C LEU A 622 23.12 -20.76 -1.21
N VAL A 623 24.07 -20.16 -0.47
CA VAL A 623 25.39 -19.79 -1.01
C VAL A 623 26.18 -21.04 -1.37
N GLY A 624 26.59 -21.13 -2.63
CA GLY A 624 27.30 -22.26 -3.22
C GLY A 624 26.41 -23.19 -4.03
N GLU A 625 25.08 -23.08 -3.88
CA GLU A 625 24.10 -23.83 -4.66
C GLU A 625 23.78 -23.12 -5.99
N GLU A 626 23.28 -23.88 -6.95
CA GLU A 626 22.74 -23.32 -8.19
C GLU A 626 21.41 -22.63 -7.91
N ALA A 627 21.20 -21.43 -8.44
CA ALA A 627 19.95 -20.72 -8.29
C ALA A 627 18.80 -21.51 -8.93
N GLU A 628 17.70 -21.70 -8.19
CA GLU A 628 16.54 -22.46 -8.63
C GLU A 628 15.88 -21.80 -9.83
N ASP A 629 15.71 -22.56 -10.90
CA ASP A 629 15.17 -22.07 -12.17
C ASP A 629 13.69 -21.72 -12.03
N PHE A 630 13.26 -20.68 -12.74
CA PHE A 630 11.87 -20.24 -12.75
C PHE A 630 11.53 -19.52 -14.05
N THR A 631 10.23 -19.55 -14.39
CA THR A 631 9.65 -18.83 -15.52
C THR A 631 8.47 -18.03 -15.03
N LEU A 632 8.56 -16.70 -15.12
CA LEU A 632 7.51 -15.79 -14.65
C LEU A 632 7.31 -14.66 -15.65
N ALA A 633 6.12 -14.06 -15.63
CA ALA A 633 5.81 -12.91 -16.47
C ALA A 633 6.42 -11.62 -15.90
N THR A 634 6.79 -10.70 -16.79
CA THR A 634 7.18 -9.33 -16.44
C THR A 634 5.97 -8.39 -16.46
N ILE A 635 6.14 -7.15 -15.99
CA ILE A 635 5.12 -6.10 -16.09
C ILE A 635 4.82 -5.67 -17.54
N LYS A 636 5.63 -6.09 -18.51
CA LYS A 636 5.38 -5.95 -19.95
C LYS A 636 4.70 -7.18 -20.56
N GLU A 637 4.27 -8.14 -19.74
CA GLU A 637 3.64 -9.39 -20.16
C GLU A 637 4.57 -10.27 -21.02
N GLU A 638 5.88 -10.05 -20.88
CA GLU A 638 6.91 -10.89 -21.49
C GLU A 638 7.26 -12.04 -20.53
N SER A 639 7.65 -13.19 -21.07
CA SER A 639 8.14 -14.31 -20.26
C SER A 639 9.62 -14.09 -19.94
N PHE A 640 9.98 -14.19 -18.65
CA PHE A 640 11.36 -14.17 -18.19
C PHE A 640 11.76 -15.56 -17.69
N GLU A 641 12.91 -16.06 -18.15
CA GLU A 641 13.52 -17.30 -17.65
C GLU A 641 14.83 -16.98 -16.95
N LEU A 642 15.09 -17.55 -15.77
CA LEU A 642 16.35 -17.31 -15.04
C LEU A 642 17.59 -17.66 -15.88
N ASN A 643 17.47 -18.65 -16.76
CA ASN A 643 18.55 -19.05 -17.67
C ASN A 643 19.02 -17.94 -18.62
N ASP A 644 18.20 -16.91 -18.86
CA ASP A 644 18.58 -15.74 -19.66
C ASP A 644 19.72 -14.92 -19.02
N LEU A 645 19.96 -15.09 -17.71
CA LEU A 645 21.05 -14.43 -16.98
C LEU A 645 22.37 -15.23 -16.96
N ARG A 646 22.41 -16.43 -17.54
CA ARG A 646 23.64 -17.25 -17.56
C ARG A 646 24.67 -16.63 -18.53
N GLY A 647 25.95 -16.87 -18.24
CA GLY A 647 27.08 -16.41 -19.06
C GLY A 647 27.72 -15.11 -18.57
N GLU A 648 27.04 -14.34 -17.75
CA GLU A 648 27.53 -13.11 -17.10
C GLU A 648 27.33 -13.19 -15.58
N GLU A 649 28.12 -12.42 -14.82
CA GLU A 649 27.83 -12.24 -13.38
C GLU A 649 26.57 -11.38 -13.26
N SER A 650 25.59 -11.81 -12.47
CA SER A 650 24.26 -11.20 -12.43
C SER A 650 23.69 -11.11 -11.02
N VAL A 651 22.61 -10.35 -10.87
CA VAL A 651 21.93 -10.16 -9.57
C VAL A 651 20.43 -10.36 -9.69
N LEU A 652 19.87 -11.20 -8.82
CA LEU A 652 18.43 -11.24 -8.55
C LEU A 652 18.12 -10.37 -7.35
N SER A 653 17.21 -9.40 -7.50
CA SER A 653 16.80 -8.50 -6.43
C SER A 653 15.31 -8.65 -6.15
N PHE A 654 14.99 -9.25 -5.02
CA PHE A 654 13.63 -9.43 -4.53
C PHE A 654 13.18 -8.17 -3.77
N ILE A 655 12.01 -7.65 -4.15
CA ILE A 655 11.45 -6.42 -3.60
C ILE A 655 9.94 -6.54 -3.37
N ASN A 656 9.39 -5.53 -2.70
CA ASN A 656 7.96 -5.25 -2.66
C ASN A 656 7.73 -3.74 -2.82
N THR A 657 6.49 -3.32 -3.04
CA THR A 657 6.13 -1.90 -3.24
C THR A 657 5.62 -1.20 -1.99
N TRP A 658 5.39 -1.95 -0.91
CA TRP A 658 4.77 -1.45 0.31
C TRP A 658 5.75 -1.16 1.45
N SER A 659 6.97 -1.73 1.42
CA SER A 659 7.98 -1.45 2.44
C SER A 659 8.88 -0.28 2.04
N PRO A 660 9.12 0.72 2.92
CA PRO A 660 10.03 1.82 2.63
C PRO A 660 11.44 1.42 2.15
N PRO A 661 12.15 0.45 2.76
CA PRO A 661 13.49 0.09 2.30
C PRO A 661 13.48 -0.55 0.90
N ALA A 662 12.45 -1.35 0.55
CA ALA A 662 12.37 -1.93 -0.78
C ALA A 662 12.09 -0.84 -1.85
N VAL A 663 11.22 0.13 -1.55
CA VAL A 663 10.95 1.26 -2.45
C VAL A 663 12.22 2.11 -2.66
N GLU A 664 13.00 2.36 -1.61
CA GLU A 664 14.31 3.03 -1.73
C GLU A 664 15.26 2.23 -2.64
N GLN A 665 15.30 0.91 -2.46
CA GLN A 665 16.16 0.03 -3.25
C GLN A 665 15.77 0.01 -4.74
N VAL A 666 14.48 0.03 -5.08
CA VAL A 666 14.02 0.07 -6.48
C VAL A 666 14.59 1.27 -7.21
N LEU A 667 14.64 2.45 -6.58
CA LEU A 667 15.23 3.66 -7.20
C LEU A 667 16.70 3.47 -7.60
N ILE A 668 17.46 2.71 -6.81
CA ILE A 668 18.87 2.43 -7.07
C ILE A 668 19.01 1.36 -8.16
N LEU A 669 18.22 0.27 -8.06
CA LEU A 669 18.22 -0.82 -9.03
C LEU A 669 17.82 -0.33 -10.42
N ASP A 670 16.80 0.53 -10.50
CA ASP A 670 16.30 1.06 -11.77
C ASP A 670 17.38 1.82 -12.55
N LYS A 671 18.20 2.60 -11.84
CA LYS A 671 19.36 3.27 -12.43
C LYS A 671 20.43 2.28 -12.87
N LEU A 672 20.72 1.26 -12.08
CA LEU A 672 21.73 0.25 -12.43
C LEU A 672 21.34 -0.56 -13.67
N VAL A 673 20.07 -0.94 -13.79
CA VAL A 673 19.47 -1.62 -14.94
C VAL A 673 19.54 -0.72 -16.18
N THR A 674 19.10 0.54 -16.06
CA THR A 674 19.08 1.51 -17.17
C THR A 674 20.49 1.87 -17.64
N ASP A 675 21.45 1.99 -16.71
CA ASP A 675 22.87 2.21 -17.01
C ASP A 675 23.54 0.98 -17.64
N LYS A 676 22.88 -0.18 -17.63
CA LYS A 676 23.41 -1.48 -18.11
C LYS A 676 24.76 -1.83 -17.46
N THR A 677 24.84 -1.65 -16.14
CA THR A 677 26.10 -1.82 -15.39
C THR A 677 26.53 -3.29 -15.39
N PHE A 678 25.58 -4.18 -15.09
CA PHE A 678 25.65 -5.64 -15.19
C PHE A 678 24.19 -6.16 -15.20
N PRO A 679 23.91 -7.42 -15.60
CA PRO A 679 22.56 -7.95 -15.61
C PRO A 679 21.95 -7.99 -14.20
N ILE A 680 20.81 -7.30 -14.04
CA ILE A 680 20.03 -7.28 -12.81
C ILE A 680 18.59 -7.59 -13.18
N GLN A 681 18.01 -8.60 -12.53
CA GLN A 681 16.58 -8.82 -12.58
C GLN A 681 15.94 -8.39 -11.26
N ILE A 682 14.95 -7.50 -11.36
CA ILE A 682 14.11 -7.09 -10.23
C ILE A 682 12.90 -8.02 -10.21
N ILE A 683 12.61 -8.62 -9.06
CA ILE A 683 11.48 -9.52 -8.85
C ILE A 683 10.60 -8.95 -7.74
N SER A 684 9.33 -8.73 -8.01
CA SER A 684 8.34 -8.34 -7.02
C SER A 684 7.59 -9.58 -6.51
N ASN A 685 7.56 -9.75 -5.19
CA ASN A 685 6.87 -10.89 -4.57
C ASN A 685 5.47 -10.51 -4.08
N GLN A 686 4.52 -11.42 -4.28
CA GLN A 686 3.16 -11.38 -3.72
C GLN A 686 2.37 -10.12 -4.07
N GLU A 687 2.59 -9.59 -5.27
CA GLU A 687 1.94 -8.40 -5.78
C GLU A 687 1.58 -8.60 -7.25
N THR A 688 0.40 -8.14 -7.65
CA THR A 688 -0.10 -8.34 -9.02
C THR A 688 0.63 -7.47 -10.03
N ALA A 689 0.69 -7.91 -11.29
CA ALA A 689 1.34 -7.15 -12.36
C ALA A 689 0.75 -5.74 -12.50
N SER A 690 -0.57 -5.59 -12.35
CA SER A 690 -1.26 -4.29 -12.35
C SER A 690 -0.75 -3.36 -11.24
N LYS A 691 -0.55 -3.88 -10.02
CA LYS A 691 -0.02 -3.11 -8.89
C LYS A 691 1.39 -2.62 -9.19
N ILE A 692 2.25 -3.48 -9.73
CA ILE A 692 3.62 -3.13 -10.08
C ILE A 692 3.68 -2.16 -11.26
N LYS A 693 2.82 -2.31 -12.27
CA LYS A 693 2.71 -1.38 -13.41
C LYS A 693 2.32 0.03 -12.95
N ILE A 694 1.36 0.14 -12.02
CA ILE A 694 0.97 1.43 -11.41
C ILE A 694 2.15 2.01 -10.61
N PHE A 695 2.82 1.19 -9.80
CA PHE A 695 3.98 1.60 -9.02
C PHE A 695 5.12 2.12 -9.92
N SER A 696 5.49 1.38 -10.97
CA SER A 696 6.50 1.77 -11.94
C SER A 696 6.13 3.05 -12.69
N LYS A 697 4.87 3.20 -13.11
CA LYS A 697 4.40 4.43 -13.76
C LYS A 697 4.47 5.65 -12.84
N ARG A 698 4.10 5.50 -11.55
CA ARG A 698 4.19 6.57 -10.55
C ARG A 698 5.65 6.94 -10.22
N GLY A 699 6.51 5.94 -10.08
CA GLY A 699 7.95 6.10 -9.81
C GLY A 699 8.77 6.55 -11.03
N LYS A 700 8.19 6.46 -12.24
CA LYS A 700 8.88 6.63 -13.53
C LYS A 700 10.08 5.68 -13.69
N TYR A 701 9.92 4.45 -13.22
CA TYR A 701 10.92 3.40 -13.40
C TYR A 701 10.84 2.84 -14.81
N GLU A 702 12.00 2.61 -15.45
CA GLU A 702 12.11 2.06 -16.81
C GLU A 702 12.34 0.54 -16.80
N SER A 703 12.76 0.00 -15.65
CA SER A 703 13.06 -1.41 -15.46
C SER A 703 11.86 -2.31 -15.69
N ASP A 704 12.09 -3.43 -16.38
CA ASP A 704 11.09 -4.47 -16.53
C ASP A 704 11.15 -5.42 -15.32
N ILE A 705 10.15 -5.32 -14.46
CA ILE A 705 10.07 -6.04 -13.19
C ILE A 705 9.35 -7.37 -13.42
N VAL A 706 9.95 -8.47 -12.96
CA VAL A 706 9.32 -9.79 -12.93
C VAL A 706 8.32 -9.85 -11.78
N VAL A 707 7.17 -10.47 -12.02
CA VAL A 707 6.05 -10.50 -11.09
C VAL A 707 5.83 -11.92 -10.59
N ASP A 708 6.15 -12.14 -9.31
CA ASP A 708 5.86 -13.38 -8.56
C ASP A 708 4.59 -13.18 -7.74
N ALA A 709 3.43 -13.12 -8.43
CA ALA A 709 2.15 -12.79 -7.80
C ALA A 709 1.72 -13.82 -6.75
N ASP A 710 1.99 -15.11 -7.01
CA ASP A 710 1.60 -16.22 -6.14
C ASP A 710 2.65 -16.53 -5.05
N GLY A 711 3.79 -15.82 -5.05
CA GLY A 711 4.84 -16.00 -4.07
C GLY A 711 5.52 -17.37 -4.17
N GLU A 712 5.65 -17.90 -5.39
CA GLU A 712 6.30 -19.18 -5.67
C GLU A 712 7.77 -19.17 -5.23
N LEU A 713 8.45 -18.03 -5.41
CA LEU A 713 9.87 -17.92 -5.13
C LEU A 713 10.20 -17.65 -3.65
N VAL A 714 9.19 -17.34 -2.83
CA VAL A 714 9.37 -16.97 -1.42
C VAL A 714 10.03 -18.10 -0.63
N GLU A 715 9.60 -19.34 -0.83
CA GLU A 715 10.15 -20.51 -0.14
C GLU A 715 11.44 -20.99 -0.80
N ASN A 716 11.44 -21.10 -2.14
CA ASN A 716 12.56 -21.52 -2.97
C ASN A 716 13.84 -20.73 -2.67
N TYR A 717 13.72 -19.41 -2.54
CA TYR A 717 14.83 -18.51 -2.25
C TYR A 717 14.93 -18.12 -0.77
N ASN A 718 14.11 -18.69 0.12
CA ASN A 718 14.09 -18.38 1.56
C ASN A 718 14.02 -16.86 1.85
N ILE A 719 13.09 -16.15 1.18
CA ILE A 719 12.97 -14.68 1.17
C ILE A 719 12.42 -14.14 2.49
N ASN A 720 13.23 -14.13 3.54
CA ASN A 720 12.77 -13.86 4.89
C ASN A 720 12.60 -12.38 5.22
N SER A 721 13.19 -11.47 4.42
CA SER A 721 13.10 -10.02 4.56
C SER A 721 13.36 -9.35 3.20
N LEU A 722 12.80 -8.17 2.98
CA LEU A 722 12.90 -7.43 1.72
C LEU A 722 13.41 -6.00 1.97
N PRO A 723 14.29 -5.47 1.09
CA PRO A 723 14.81 -6.10 -0.13
C PRO A 723 15.88 -7.16 0.17
N MET A 724 16.02 -8.14 -0.72
CA MET A 724 17.05 -9.19 -0.65
C MET A 724 17.69 -9.42 -2.02
N HIS A 725 19.02 -9.59 -2.04
CA HIS A 725 19.85 -9.60 -3.24
C HIS A 725 20.68 -10.88 -3.31
N PHE A 726 20.54 -11.61 -4.41
CA PHE A 726 21.30 -12.82 -4.71
C PHE A 726 22.28 -12.51 -5.83
N PHE A 727 23.56 -12.68 -5.54
CA PHE A 727 24.66 -12.44 -6.45
C PHE A 727 25.08 -13.77 -7.09
N LEU A 728 24.95 -13.85 -8.40
CA LEU A 728 25.14 -15.06 -9.18
C LEU A 728 26.42 -14.96 -10.02
N ASP A 729 27.18 -16.05 -10.08
CA ASP A 729 28.28 -16.15 -11.04
C ASP A 729 27.78 -16.49 -12.46
N ARG A 730 28.70 -16.58 -13.42
CA ARG A 730 28.37 -16.88 -14.84
C ARG A 730 27.70 -18.23 -15.08
N LYS A 731 27.81 -19.16 -14.13
CA LYS A 731 27.13 -20.45 -14.16
C LYS A 731 25.80 -20.39 -13.41
N GLY A 732 25.41 -19.22 -12.91
CA GLY A 732 24.29 -18.91 -12.01
C GLY A 732 24.33 -19.67 -10.68
N ILE A 733 25.53 -19.89 -10.14
CA ILE A 733 25.72 -20.34 -8.76
C ILE A 733 25.64 -19.13 -7.84
N ILE A 734 24.89 -19.23 -6.74
CA ILE A 734 24.76 -18.17 -5.76
C ILE A 734 26.08 -18.00 -5.00
N ARG A 735 26.74 -16.85 -5.15
CA ARG A 735 28.00 -16.53 -4.49
C ARG A 735 27.81 -15.72 -3.22
N LYS A 736 26.77 -14.90 -3.16
CA LYS A 736 26.48 -14.06 -1.99
C LYS A 736 24.99 -13.75 -1.91
N ILE A 737 24.49 -13.65 -0.68
CA ILE A 737 23.13 -13.19 -0.38
C ILE A 737 23.27 -12.02 0.58
N ILE A 738 22.60 -10.91 0.28
CA ILE A 738 22.59 -9.73 1.14
C ILE A 738 21.17 -9.22 1.29
N THR A 739 20.83 -8.80 2.49
CA THR A 739 19.52 -8.26 2.84
C THR A 739 19.65 -6.79 3.22
N GLY A 740 18.63 -5.99 2.89
CA GLY A 740 18.61 -4.55 3.14
C GLY A 740 19.09 -3.72 1.95
N VAL A 741 19.08 -2.41 2.14
CA VAL A 741 19.36 -1.45 1.06
C VAL A 741 20.86 -1.38 0.78
N LEU A 742 21.22 -1.53 -0.49
CA LEU A 742 22.58 -1.44 -1.03
C LEU A 742 22.72 -0.23 -1.95
N SER A 743 23.81 0.50 -1.76
CA SER A 743 24.25 1.57 -2.66
C SER A 743 24.81 1.01 -3.98
N LYS A 744 24.90 1.89 -4.99
CA LYS A 744 25.53 1.55 -6.28
C LYS A 744 26.98 1.10 -6.10
N GLU A 745 27.72 1.73 -5.19
CA GLU A 745 29.10 1.39 -4.90
C GLU A 745 29.23 0.00 -4.27
N GLU A 746 28.32 -0.36 -3.35
CA GLU A 746 28.29 -1.68 -2.73
C GLU A 746 27.97 -2.78 -3.76
N PHE A 747 26.97 -2.59 -4.60
CA PHE A 747 26.64 -3.52 -5.68
C PHE A 747 27.86 -3.82 -6.56
N ASN A 748 28.52 -2.78 -7.07
CA ASN A 748 29.72 -2.93 -7.89
C ASN A 748 30.85 -3.64 -7.14
N ALA A 749 31.10 -3.22 -5.89
CA ALA A 749 32.16 -3.81 -5.09
C ALA A 749 31.94 -5.30 -4.79
N ILE A 750 30.70 -5.75 -4.71
CA ILE A 750 30.35 -7.16 -4.51
C ILE A 750 30.45 -7.93 -5.83
N ILE A 751 29.93 -7.38 -6.93
CA ILE A 751 30.04 -7.98 -8.26
C ILE A 751 31.51 -8.18 -8.66
N ASP A 752 32.39 -7.21 -8.38
CA ASP A 752 33.82 -7.32 -8.68
C ASP A 752 34.54 -8.43 -7.87
N GLN A 753 33.90 -8.98 -6.84
CA GLN A 753 34.46 -10.02 -5.96
C GLN A 753 33.98 -11.44 -6.29
N ILE A 754 32.94 -11.59 -7.11
CA ILE A 754 32.38 -12.90 -7.48
C ILE A 754 32.85 -13.33 -8.86
#